data_AF-B5HPX8-F1
#
_entry.id   AF-B5HPX8-F1
#
_cell.length_a   1.000
_cell.length_b   1.000
_cell.length_c   1.000
_cell.angle_alpha   90.00
_cell.angle_beta   90.00
_cell.angle_gamma   90.00
#
_symmetry.space_group_name_H-M   'P 1'
#
loop_
_entity.id
_entity.type
_entity.pdbx_description
1 polymer ?
#
loop_
_entity_poly.entity_id
_entity_poly.type
_entity_poly.pdbx_seq_one_letter_code
_entity_poly.pdbx_strand_id
1 'polypeptide(L)'
;MHDSQRPGGQCRYGGGTFCAAPSAIRVSHARLPKASLTPGKTRPTRQFFTTPEPPSAGSRSVPCDEKDALLRSRPPAFLISASGRQGVFARVVLLLSAVAMLATLAVRPDLAGLLAGDATTRSSDRRDDWFETTSDEQLRFDQCLMTDAVRLGGPGMYGLAQDALNQTPAKLRELAAMDGGGFDGPLLQAHEKDESAWKANWERLYAKRNAWEKPLDGLATPHGFNESTFHDVPGVHDGEDFYDQTGLGKWAGGPDWNKDFTFYDPTPEADDKTLKAVKDLGTPLYAEKPYDPSLPAGERDRQYYEQQAFEALFDSFHGKGADDARLFLASGGFPRTSPEPGTVEYRIAVEDMKTRFASCGWRDPIDPNKTLRQVEDTATQEWQQEIASQAAQRNQILTANRDATTALTKGAESMADLLGQSWIADHLARWQDYWAPGGLGWIGDSPAVIQVEAAQGKCLDVAGAKKTDGTPVQLYTCNKTAGQQWRLEASNNAYALINENSQKCLDVQSSNPANGTKIQIWTCNGSKAQQWNFDVRAAGELRNVVTDKCLDLHTFDNSQDSWLWTCNGTNPQKFRIVPQGHKGTDSLSYPDKAQFDKAKAGITAAQTQAKKQLDAIKAQLAAAKKAGTASDTAEQAAYRIADAGGAPRGRGLLVGQQKAQVTQGAVAGLEALVKAAETAEAATRASAGDSKTIAQRALAQAAQSKAEFRKAAAAVAEAQAKAAADAAKLHRDNAKKDKETAEAKLAETLKAEGDAKAAAADARAKRLAAEAEEKTAKAEKEKAAAKQAEANQHKLNAQAEATNAQNSKEKAEAAERTAVARKNDA
;
A
#
# COMPACT_ATOMS: atom_id res chain seq x y z
N MET A 1 -57.76 -4.91 16.77
CA MET A 1 -58.76 -5.98 16.86
C MET A 1 -58.16 -7.22 16.23
N HIS A 2 -58.02 -8.28 17.04
CA HIS A 2 -57.83 -9.72 16.71
C HIS A 2 -56.77 -10.13 15.66
N ASP A 3 -55.70 -10.80 16.10
CA ASP A 3 -55.55 -12.29 16.16
C ASP A 3 -55.36 -12.89 14.74
N SER A 4 -54.41 -13.77 14.41
CA SER A 4 -53.84 -14.88 15.17
C SER A 4 -52.80 -15.63 14.29
N GLN A 5 -51.83 -16.28 14.95
CA GLN A 5 -51.17 -17.56 14.62
C GLN A 5 -50.18 -17.73 13.43
N ARG A 6 -48.91 -17.94 13.81
CA ARG A 6 -47.94 -18.94 13.27
C ARG A 6 -48.51 -20.38 13.42
N PRO A 7 -48.10 -21.45 12.67
CA PRO A 7 -46.70 -21.95 12.69
C PRO A 7 -46.17 -22.80 11.49
N GLY A 8 -44.83 -22.93 11.45
CA GLY A 8 -44.14 -24.22 11.24
C GLY A 8 -43.66 -24.63 9.83
N GLY A 9 -42.38 -25.01 9.73
CA GLY A 9 -41.96 -26.17 8.91
C GLY A 9 -40.93 -25.93 7.79
N GLN A 10 -39.72 -26.47 7.98
CA GLN A 10 -38.50 -26.41 7.16
C GLN A 10 -38.47 -27.30 5.89
N CYS A 11 -37.39 -27.10 5.09
CA CYS A 11 -36.68 -27.99 4.12
C CYS A 11 -37.14 -27.94 2.64
N ARG A 12 -36.30 -27.91 1.58
CA ARG A 12 -34.86 -28.18 1.38
C ARG A 12 -34.42 -27.82 -0.08
N TYR A 13 -33.13 -27.47 -0.26
CA TYR A 13 -32.18 -27.65 -1.40
C TYR A 13 -32.27 -26.94 -2.79
N GLY A 14 -31.10 -26.43 -3.20
CA GLY A 14 -30.61 -26.21 -4.58
C GLY A 14 -30.33 -24.73 -4.86
N GLY A 15 -29.10 -24.19 -4.89
CA GLY A 15 -27.88 -24.67 -5.54
C GLY A 15 -27.56 -23.70 -6.69
N GLY A 16 -26.67 -22.73 -6.49
CA GLY A 16 -26.34 -21.71 -7.49
C GLY A 16 -25.22 -20.78 -7.05
N THR A 17 -23.98 -21.23 -7.29
CA THR A 17 -22.71 -20.57 -6.99
C THR A 17 -22.48 -19.34 -7.88
N PHE A 18 -22.12 -18.19 -7.29
CA PHE A 18 -21.41 -17.11 -7.99
C PHE A 18 -20.15 -16.75 -7.20
N CYS A 19 -19.00 -16.94 -7.85
CA CYS A 19 -17.67 -16.75 -7.29
C CYS A 19 -17.33 -15.27 -7.11
N ALA A 20 -17.02 -14.86 -5.88
CA ALA A 20 -16.24 -13.65 -5.59
C ALA A 20 -14.80 -14.08 -5.28
N ALA A 21 -13.84 -13.48 -5.96
CA ALA A 21 -12.41 -13.76 -5.80
C ALA A 21 -11.79 -12.81 -4.74
N PRO A 22 -11.03 -13.31 -3.75
CA PRO A 22 -10.13 -12.48 -2.96
C PRO A 22 -8.72 -12.51 -3.55
N SER A 23 -8.16 -11.32 -3.76
CA SER A 23 -6.76 -11.11 -4.17
C SER A 23 -5.84 -11.25 -2.95
N ALA A 24 -5.14 -12.36 -2.82
CA ALA A 24 -4.01 -12.52 -1.91
C ALA A 24 -2.75 -12.88 -2.71
N ILE A 25 -1.74 -12.02 -2.63
CA ILE A 25 -0.42 -12.20 -3.25
C ILE A 25 0.32 -13.31 -2.48
N ARG A 26 0.39 -14.52 -3.06
CA ARG A 26 1.33 -15.56 -2.63
C ARG A 26 2.54 -15.56 -3.57
N VAL A 27 3.72 -15.32 -2.99
CA VAL A 27 5.01 -15.62 -3.63
C VAL A 27 5.17 -17.14 -3.63
N SER A 28 5.37 -17.74 -4.81
CA SER A 28 5.72 -19.15 -4.94
C SER A 28 6.71 -19.32 -6.10
N HIS A 29 7.80 -20.04 -5.80
CA HIS A 29 8.95 -20.27 -6.68
C HIS A 29 8.60 -21.12 -7.92
N ALA A 30 9.46 -20.95 -8.94
CA ALA A 30 9.32 -21.33 -10.35
C ALA A 30 9.11 -22.81 -10.73
N ARG A 31 8.41 -23.03 -11.86
CA ARG A 31 8.83 -23.91 -12.99
C ARG A 31 7.94 -23.72 -14.25
N LEU A 32 8.57 -23.64 -15.42
CA LEU A 32 8.01 -23.67 -16.79
C LEU A 32 7.38 -25.05 -17.13
N PRO A 33 6.38 -25.16 -18.05
CA PRO A 33 6.69 -25.39 -19.49
C PRO A 33 5.67 -24.89 -20.56
N LYS A 34 6.24 -24.66 -21.76
CA LYS A 34 5.82 -24.80 -23.18
C LYS A 34 4.35 -24.72 -23.69
N ALA A 35 4.26 -23.99 -24.80
CA ALA A 35 3.24 -23.69 -25.84
C ALA A 35 2.38 -24.81 -26.50
N SER A 36 1.18 -24.40 -26.98
CA SER A 36 0.52 -24.75 -28.27
C SER A 36 -0.90 -24.09 -28.36
N LEU A 37 -1.16 -23.03 -29.13
CA LEU A 37 -1.68 -22.92 -30.52
C LEU A 37 -3.11 -23.48 -30.85
N THR A 38 -4.10 -22.57 -30.86
CA THR A 38 -5.13 -22.28 -31.93
C THR A 38 -6.35 -23.24 -32.15
N PRO A 39 -7.36 -22.90 -33.00
CA PRO A 39 -8.57 -22.12 -32.63
C PRO A 39 -9.90 -22.68 -33.25
N GLY A 40 -11.06 -22.05 -33.01
CA GLY A 40 -12.15 -22.09 -34.01
C GLY A 40 -13.59 -21.88 -33.53
N LYS A 41 -14.24 -20.87 -34.16
CA LYS A 41 -15.62 -20.85 -34.76
C LYS A 41 -16.81 -21.10 -33.80
N THR A 42 -17.98 -20.44 -33.85
CA THR A 42 -18.70 -19.65 -34.87
C THR A 42 -19.98 -19.06 -34.20
N ARG A 43 -20.43 -17.86 -34.63
CA ARG A 43 -21.82 -17.30 -34.53
C ARG A 43 -22.78 -18.08 -35.47
N PRO A 44 -24.14 -17.89 -35.54
CA PRO A 44 -24.96 -16.65 -35.40
C PRO A 44 -26.31 -16.88 -34.64
N THR A 45 -27.35 -16.02 -34.50
CA THR A 45 -28.07 -15.15 -35.45
C THR A 45 -29.12 -14.26 -34.74
N ARG A 46 -29.54 -13.20 -35.45
CA ARG A 46 -30.48 -12.09 -35.19
C ARG A 46 -31.97 -12.46 -35.05
N GLN A 47 -32.76 -11.55 -34.45
CA GLN A 47 -33.98 -10.85 -34.97
C GLN A 47 -34.75 -10.21 -33.79
N PHE A 48 -35.61 -9.18 -33.84
CA PHE A 48 -35.89 -7.97 -34.64
C PHE A 48 -37.14 -7.29 -33.95
N PHE A 49 -37.48 -6.04 -34.29
CA PHE A 49 -38.73 -5.26 -33.96
C PHE A 49 -38.80 -4.55 -32.59
N THR A 50 -39.29 -3.31 -32.39
CA THR A 50 -39.68 -2.10 -33.18
C THR A 50 -40.02 -0.99 -32.16
N THR A 51 -39.88 0.28 -32.54
CA THR A 51 -40.39 1.48 -31.84
C THR A 51 -41.92 1.64 -32.01
N PRO A 52 -42.62 2.48 -31.21
CA PRO A 52 -42.78 3.90 -31.57
C PRO A 52 -42.83 4.90 -30.39
N GLU A 53 -42.94 6.16 -30.79
CA GLU A 53 -42.67 7.48 -30.19
C GLU A 53 -43.82 8.13 -29.32
N PRO A 54 -43.69 9.40 -28.83
CA PRO A 54 -44.22 9.95 -27.55
C PRO A 54 -45.49 10.83 -27.72
N PRO A 55 -45.92 11.66 -26.72
CA PRO A 55 -45.41 13.05 -26.61
C PRO A 55 -45.54 13.82 -25.24
N SER A 56 -44.87 14.99 -25.20
CA SER A 56 -45.26 16.27 -24.53
C SER A 56 -45.21 16.38 -22.99
N ALA A 57 -45.00 17.52 -22.34
CA ALA A 57 -44.53 18.89 -22.64
C ALA A 57 -44.49 19.67 -21.28
N GLY A 58 -43.77 20.80 -21.23
CA GLY A 58 -43.94 21.86 -20.20
C GLY A 58 -42.63 22.19 -19.47
N SER A 59 -41.75 23.10 -19.93
CA SER A 59 -41.85 24.56 -20.12
C SER A 59 -41.69 25.41 -18.84
N ARG A 60 -40.67 26.29 -18.90
CA ARG A 60 -40.54 27.62 -18.23
C ARG A 60 -40.24 27.60 -16.71
N SER A 61 -39.42 28.46 -16.12
CA SER A 61 -38.80 29.73 -16.54
C SER A 61 -37.81 30.20 -15.44
N VAL A 62 -36.67 30.74 -15.88
CA VAL A 62 -35.76 31.75 -15.23
C VAL A 62 -36.61 33.05 -15.03
N PRO A 63 -36.33 34.06 -14.14
CA PRO A 63 -35.00 34.68 -14.02
C PRO A 63 -34.64 35.54 -12.77
N CYS A 64 -33.42 36.13 -12.84
CA CYS A 64 -32.97 37.42 -12.28
C CYS A 64 -32.78 37.52 -10.74
N ASP A 65 -31.82 38.25 -10.16
CA ASP A 65 -30.83 39.22 -10.65
C ASP A 65 -29.82 39.57 -9.52
N GLU A 66 -28.68 40.19 -9.90
CA GLU A 66 -27.91 41.28 -9.23
C GLU A 66 -27.54 41.20 -7.72
N LYS A 67 -26.47 41.80 -7.16
CA LYS A 67 -25.24 42.53 -7.53
C LYS A 67 -24.49 42.84 -6.20
N ASP A 68 -23.20 43.19 -6.30
CA ASP A 68 -22.45 44.09 -5.39
C ASP A 68 -22.18 43.63 -3.94
N ALA A 69 -21.06 43.92 -3.25
CA ALA A 69 -19.81 44.59 -3.59
C ALA A 69 -18.81 44.47 -2.40
N LEU A 70 -17.51 44.69 -2.71
CA LEU A 70 -16.50 45.42 -1.93
C LEU A 70 -15.93 44.85 -0.59
N LEU A 71 -14.61 44.55 -0.56
CA LEU A 71 -13.58 45.43 0.04
C LEU A 71 -12.14 44.86 0.02
N ARG A 72 -11.24 45.73 -0.45
CA ARG A 72 -9.76 45.78 -0.36
C ARG A 72 -9.19 45.31 1.00
N SER A 73 -8.03 44.67 1.08
CA SER A 73 -6.73 45.37 1.03
C SER A 73 -5.52 44.41 1.16
N ARG A 74 -4.41 44.81 0.54
CA ARG A 74 -2.99 44.33 0.57
C ARG A 74 -2.14 45.58 0.93
N PRO A 75 -0.79 45.57 1.06
CA PRO A 75 0.28 44.58 1.33
C PRO A 75 1.23 45.16 2.44
N PRO A 76 2.60 45.15 2.48
CA PRO A 76 3.72 44.48 1.73
C PRO A 76 4.75 43.75 2.66
N ALA A 77 5.63 42.82 2.24
CA ALA A 77 6.68 42.73 1.20
C ALA A 77 7.89 43.65 1.42
N PHE A 78 9.05 43.07 1.76
CA PHE A 78 10.38 43.69 1.67
C PHE A 78 11.36 42.74 0.95
N LEU A 79 11.98 43.26 -0.11
CA LEU A 79 13.11 42.70 -0.85
C LEU A 79 14.32 43.63 -0.60
N ILE A 80 15.52 43.08 -0.40
CA ILE A 80 16.78 43.79 -0.62
C ILE A 80 17.73 42.86 -1.39
N SER A 81 18.41 43.46 -2.37
CA SER A 81 19.28 42.85 -3.37
C SER A 81 20.73 43.32 -3.21
N ALA A 82 21.65 42.35 -3.36
CA ALA A 82 22.94 42.37 -4.07
C ALA A 82 24.20 43.10 -3.55
N SER A 83 25.28 42.30 -3.60
CA SER A 83 26.56 42.50 -4.30
C SER A 83 27.83 42.73 -3.47
N GLY A 84 28.86 41.94 -3.80
CA GLY A 84 30.25 42.05 -3.34
C GLY A 84 31.09 40.91 -3.92
N ARG A 85 32.24 41.22 -4.55
CA ARG A 85 32.97 40.43 -5.56
C ARG A 85 34.41 40.13 -5.07
N GLN A 86 35.01 39.05 -5.61
CA GLN A 86 36.46 38.81 -5.89
C GLN A 86 37.41 38.12 -4.88
N GLY A 87 38.24 37.20 -5.43
CA GLY A 87 39.62 36.83 -4.98
C GLY A 87 39.83 35.36 -4.55
N VAL A 88 40.19 34.39 -5.42
CA VAL A 88 41.54 33.96 -5.91
C VAL A 88 42.33 33.03 -4.95
N PHE A 89 42.53 31.78 -5.42
CA PHE A 89 43.58 30.76 -5.16
C PHE A 89 44.00 30.34 -3.72
N ALA A 90 43.84 29.05 -3.40
CA ALA A 90 44.92 28.17 -2.93
C ALA A 90 44.47 26.68 -2.88
N ARG A 91 45.26 25.79 -3.51
CA ARG A 91 45.23 24.34 -3.24
C ARG A 91 45.96 24.10 -1.91
N VAL A 92 45.28 23.51 -0.93
CA VAL A 92 45.90 22.88 0.24
C VAL A 92 45.20 21.55 0.49
N VAL A 93 46.00 20.48 0.47
CA VAL A 93 45.63 19.16 0.99
C VAL A 93 45.57 19.25 2.50
N LEU A 94 44.43 18.90 3.11
CA LEU A 94 44.32 18.74 4.56
C LEU A 94 43.50 17.49 4.91
N LEU A 95 44.15 16.66 5.72
CA LEU A 95 43.65 15.46 6.37
C LEU A 95 42.50 15.78 7.35
N LEU A 96 41.59 14.79 7.48
CA LEU A 96 40.88 14.40 8.70
C LEU A 96 40.32 15.52 9.60
N SER A 97 39.03 15.79 9.50
CA SER A 97 38.15 15.90 10.68
C SER A 97 36.70 15.58 10.26
N ALA A 98 36.30 14.33 10.41
CA ALA A 98 34.88 13.99 10.46
C ALA A 98 34.33 14.55 11.77
N VAL A 99 33.62 15.69 11.71
CA VAL A 99 32.76 16.11 12.79
C VAL A 99 31.56 15.17 12.78
N ALA A 100 31.69 14.07 13.52
CA ALA A 100 30.55 13.31 13.98
C ALA A 100 29.70 14.26 14.83
N MET A 101 28.64 14.81 14.25
CA MET A 101 27.52 15.33 15.04
C MET A 101 26.86 14.12 15.70
N LEU A 102 27.39 13.72 16.85
CA LEU A 102 26.64 13.05 17.90
C LEU A 102 25.58 14.04 18.38
N ALA A 103 24.49 14.16 17.62
CA ALA A 103 23.22 14.53 18.20
C ALA A 103 22.86 13.35 19.10
N THR A 104 23.16 13.47 20.38
CA THR A 104 22.45 12.76 21.43
C THR A 104 20.96 13.05 21.23
N LEU A 105 20.28 12.17 20.50
CA LEU A 105 18.84 12.04 20.55
C LEU A 105 18.53 11.62 21.99
N ALA A 106 18.35 12.62 22.85
CA ALA A 106 17.62 12.43 24.07
C ALA A 106 16.29 11.79 23.68
N VAL A 107 16.11 10.52 24.05
CA VAL A 107 14.78 9.92 24.19
C VAL A 107 13.95 10.96 24.93
N ARG A 108 12.97 11.58 24.28
CA ARG A 108 12.09 12.53 24.96
C ARG A 108 11.33 11.74 26.03
N PRO A 109 11.62 11.91 27.32
CA PRO A 109 10.95 11.14 28.38
C PRO A 109 9.45 11.46 28.39
N ASP A 110 9.09 12.67 27.93
CA ASP A 110 7.70 13.15 27.87
C ASP A 110 6.78 12.29 26.99
N LEU A 111 7.26 11.71 25.88
CA LEU A 111 6.41 10.88 25.00
C LEU A 111 6.20 9.46 25.55
N ALA A 112 7.22 8.91 26.22
CA ALA A 112 7.09 7.62 26.91
C ALA A 112 6.13 7.73 28.11
N GLY A 113 6.14 8.86 28.83
CA GLY A 113 5.19 9.16 29.90
C GLY A 113 3.79 9.52 29.40
N LEU A 114 3.65 10.13 28.22
CA LEU A 114 2.34 10.44 27.60
C LEU A 114 1.62 9.20 27.06
N LEU A 115 2.36 8.16 26.63
CA LEU A 115 1.82 6.91 26.06
C LEU A 115 1.73 5.78 27.08
N ALA A 116 2.44 5.87 28.21
CA ALA A 116 2.22 4.99 29.35
C ALA A 116 0.91 5.41 30.04
N GLY A 117 -0.10 4.56 29.99
CA GLY A 117 -1.35 4.78 30.72
C GLY A 117 -1.12 4.93 32.22
N ASP A 118 -2.09 5.54 32.91
CA ASP A 118 -2.15 5.50 34.38
C ASP A 118 -2.12 4.04 34.86
N ALA A 119 -1.46 3.82 36.00
CA ALA A 119 -1.12 2.52 36.56
C ALA A 119 -2.19 1.42 36.36
N THR A 120 -1.74 0.28 35.85
CA THR A 120 -2.42 -1.02 35.67
C THR A 120 -3.50 -1.28 36.72
N THR A 121 -4.76 -0.96 36.40
CA THR A 121 -5.90 -1.48 37.16
C THR A 121 -6.37 -2.73 36.44
N ARG A 122 -5.78 -3.87 36.84
CA ARG A 122 -6.21 -5.18 36.35
C ARG A 122 -7.71 -5.34 36.54
N SER A 123 -8.38 -5.89 35.52
CA SER A 123 -9.71 -6.47 35.68
C SER A 123 -9.60 -7.65 36.65
N SER A 124 -10.74 -8.03 37.22
CA SER A 124 -10.83 -8.80 38.46
C SER A 124 -9.96 -10.08 38.56
N ASP A 125 -9.69 -10.56 39.78
CA ASP A 125 -9.02 -11.86 40.00
C ASP A 125 -9.90 -13.08 39.66
N ARG A 126 -11.04 -12.84 38.97
CA ARG A 126 -11.95 -13.91 38.53
C ARG A 126 -11.31 -14.73 37.43
N ARG A 127 -11.74 -15.98 37.28
CA ARG A 127 -11.18 -16.87 36.25
C ARG A 127 -11.62 -16.49 34.84
N ASP A 128 -12.82 -15.94 34.67
CA ASP A 128 -13.46 -15.49 33.42
C ASP A 128 -13.20 -14.01 33.06
N ASP A 129 -12.09 -13.44 33.51
CA ASP A 129 -11.72 -12.04 33.22
C ASP A 129 -11.47 -11.76 31.73
N TRP A 130 -11.28 -12.79 30.90
CA TRP A 130 -11.12 -12.65 29.44
C TRP A 130 -12.38 -12.11 28.73
N PHE A 131 -13.53 -12.07 29.40
CA PHE A 131 -14.73 -11.38 28.92
C PHE A 131 -14.74 -9.88 29.27
N GLU A 132 -13.89 -9.43 30.19
CA GLU A 132 -13.77 -8.04 30.62
C GLU A 132 -12.69 -7.33 29.78
N THR A 133 -13.03 -6.23 29.11
CA THR A 133 -12.01 -5.44 28.40
C THR A 133 -11.21 -4.59 29.39
N THR A 134 -9.91 -4.82 29.49
CA THR A 134 -9.00 -4.02 30.34
C THR A 134 -8.67 -2.67 29.70
N SER A 135 -8.09 -1.74 30.48
CA SER A 135 -7.60 -0.46 29.93
C SER A 135 -6.48 -0.65 28.90
N ASP A 136 -5.64 -1.66 29.09
CA ASP A 136 -4.51 -1.95 28.19
C ASP A 136 -4.99 -2.57 26.88
N GLU A 137 -5.97 -3.49 26.95
CA GLU A 137 -6.67 -4.00 25.77
C GLU A 137 -7.38 -2.89 25.02
N GLN A 138 -8.07 -1.98 25.73
CA GLN A 138 -8.75 -0.85 25.11
C GLN A 138 -7.77 0.09 24.40
N LEU A 139 -6.62 0.38 25.01
CA LEU A 139 -5.55 1.16 24.38
C LEU A 139 -5.05 0.48 23.10
N ARG A 140 -4.79 -0.83 23.14
CA ARG A 140 -4.38 -1.59 21.95
C ARG A 140 -5.44 -1.58 20.85
N PHE A 141 -6.72 -1.72 21.21
CA PHE A 141 -7.83 -1.63 20.27
C PHE A 141 -7.84 -0.27 19.56
N ASP A 142 -7.76 0.83 20.32
CA ASP A 142 -7.79 2.18 19.75
C ASP A 142 -6.55 2.43 18.86
N GLN A 143 -5.37 1.94 19.27
CA GLN A 143 -4.14 2.00 18.46
C GLN A 143 -4.29 1.21 17.14
N CYS A 144 -4.90 0.04 17.18
CA CYS A 144 -5.13 -0.79 16.01
C CYS A 144 -6.15 -0.20 15.05
N LEU A 145 -7.28 0.30 15.57
CA LEU A 145 -8.29 0.99 14.77
C LEU A 145 -7.68 2.21 14.05
N MET A 146 -6.91 3.04 14.76
CA MET A 146 -6.24 4.18 14.14
C MET A 146 -5.16 3.77 13.15
N THR A 147 -4.46 2.67 13.42
CA THR A 147 -3.49 2.09 12.48
C THR A 147 -4.17 1.65 11.18
N ASP A 148 -5.34 1.03 11.27
CA ASP A 148 -6.15 0.68 10.10
C ASP A 148 -6.73 1.90 9.37
N ALA A 149 -7.13 2.94 10.10
CA ALA A 149 -7.57 4.21 9.50
C ALA A 149 -6.42 4.89 8.72
N VAL A 150 -5.19 4.84 9.22
CA VAL A 150 -4.00 5.27 8.46
C VAL A 150 -3.75 4.34 7.27
N ARG A 151 -3.99 3.02 7.41
CA ARG A 151 -3.75 2.03 6.36
C ARG A 151 -4.69 2.19 5.17
N LEU A 152 -5.98 2.26 5.47
CA LEU A 152 -7.09 2.07 4.53
C LEU A 152 -7.97 3.30 4.36
N GLY A 153 -8.03 4.20 5.33
CA GLY A 153 -8.93 5.34 5.32
C GLY A 153 -8.58 6.42 4.29
N GLY A 154 -9.56 7.31 4.06
CA GLY A 154 -9.37 8.51 3.26
C GLY A 154 -8.42 9.54 3.89
N PRO A 155 -8.11 10.65 3.19
CA PRO A 155 -7.14 11.64 3.66
C PRO A 155 -7.43 12.26 5.03
N GLY A 156 -8.70 12.52 5.35
CA GLY A 156 -9.16 13.04 6.63
C GLY A 156 -9.02 12.02 7.74
N MET A 157 -9.46 10.78 7.52
CA MET A 157 -9.26 9.67 8.46
C MET A 157 -7.77 9.43 8.72
N TYR A 158 -6.96 9.41 7.65
CA TYR A 158 -5.52 9.26 7.73
C TYR A 158 -4.88 10.33 8.61
N GLY A 159 -5.23 11.60 8.38
CA GLY A 159 -4.70 12.73 9.14
C GLY A 159 -5.10 12.66 10.62
N LEU A 160 -6.39 12.44 10.89
CA LEU A 160 -6.92 12.29 12.23
C LEU A 160 -6.23 11.16 12.99
N ALA A 161 -6.11 9.99 12.36
CA ALA A 161 -5.55 8.81 12.97
C ALA A 161 -4.04 8.92 13.21
N GLN A 162 -3.31 9.55 12.27
CA GLN A 162 -1.90 9.88 12.46
C GLN A 162 -1.73 10.77 13.72
N ASP A 163 -2.56 11.81 13.87
CA ASP A 163 -2.49 12.71 15.00
C ASP A 163 -2.91 12.02 16.31
N ALA A 164 -3.95 11.18 16.27
CA ALA A 164 -4.47 10.42 17.39
C ALA A 164 -3.42 9.46 17.98
N LEU A 165 -2.65 8.76 17.14
CA LEU A 165 -1.56 7.86 17.55
C LEU A 165 -0.41 8.55 18.28
N ASN A 166 -0.42 9.88 18.36
CA ASN A 166 0.56 10.69 19.09
C ASN A 166 -0.03 11.36 20.35
N GLN A 167 -1.29 11.08 20.68
CA GLN A 167 -1.95 11.62 21.86
C GLN A 167 -1.84 10.68 23.07
N THR A 168 -2.28 11.15 24.23
CA THR A 168 -2.43 10.31 25.42
C THR A 168 -3.49 9.22 25.21
N PRO A 169 -3.43 8.09 25.93
CA PRO A 169 -4.45 7.03 25.86
C PRO A 169 -5.89 7.53 25.97
N ALA A 170 -6.18 8.44 26.91
CA ALA A 170 -7.51 9.01 27.09
C ALA A 170 -7.98 9.81 25.87
N LYS A 171 -7.09 10.60 25.26
CA LYS A 171 -7.43 11.39 24.07
C LYS A 171 -7.50 10.53 22.81
N LEU A 172 -6.63 9.53 22.69
CA LEU A 172 -6.73 8.52 21.64
C LEU A 172 -8.09 7.81 21.69
N ARG A 173 -8.53 7.39 22.89
CA ARG A 173 -9.85 6.78 23.10
C ARG A 173 -10.99 7.68 22.65
N GLU A 174 -10.95 8.96 23.02
CA GLU A 174 -11.96 9.94 22.59
C GLU A 174 -12.03 10.04 21.05
N LEU A 175 -10.88 10.05 20.38
CA LEU A 175 -10.80 10.14 18.92
C LEU A 175 -11.21 8.83 18.22
N ALA A 176 -10.98 7.69 18.88
CA ALA A 176 -11.31 6.33 18.43
C ALA A 176 -12.72 5.87 18.81
N ALA A 177 -13.44 6.62 19.63
CA ALA A 177 -14.74 6.25 20.15
C ALA A 177 -15.74 6.00 19.01
N MET A 178 -16.43 4.86 19.10
CA MET A 178 -17.47 4.45 18.15
C MET A 178 -18.90 4.51 18.72
N ASP A 179 -19.07 4.76 20.02
CA ASP A 179 -20.36 4.62 20.72
C ASP A 179 -20.97 5.94 21.22
N GLY A 180 -22.29 6.00 21.04
CA GLY A 180 -23.26 6.98 21.52
C GLY A 180 -24.67 6.63 21.03
N GLY A 181 -24.99 5.36 20.71
CA GLY A 181 -26.28 4.97 20.11
C GLY A 181 -26.56 5.52 18.70
N GLY A 182 -25.64 6.30 18.16
CA GLY A 182 -25.51 6.72 16.78
C GLY A 182 -24.03 6.86 16.52
N PHE A 183 -23.52 6.18 15.51
CA PHE A 183 -22.16 6.33 15.02
C PHE A 183 -21.92 7.84 14.76
N ASP A 184 -21.24 8.57 15.66
CA ASP A 184 -20.97 10.02 15.53
C ASP A 184 -19.61 10.43 16.15
N GLY A 185 -18.68 9.47 16.23
CA GLY A 185 -17.32 9.71 16.72
C GLY A 185 -16.46 10.50 15.73
N PRO A 186 -15.37 11.17 16.17
CA PRO A 186 -14.51 11.97 15.30
C PRO A 186 -13.97 11.22 14.07
N LEU A 187 -13.65 9.93 14.23
CA LEU A 187 -13.18 9.08 13.12
C LEU A 187 -14.25 8.85 12.05
N LEU A 188 -15.51 8.64 12.45
CA LEU A 188 -16.61 8.52 11.49
C LEU A 188 -16.90 9.85 10.82
N GLN A 189 -16.89 10.96 11.54
CA GLN A 189 -17.07 12.28 10.93
C GLN A 189 -15.97 12.56 9.88
N ALA A 190 -14.74 12.09 10.13
CA ALA A 190 -13.67 12.13 9.14
C ALA A 190 -13.96 11.24 7.93
N HIS A 191 -14.48 10.02 8.15
CA HIS A 191 -14.94 9.11 7.09
C HIS A 191 -16.03 9.76 6.23
N GLU A 192 -17.10 10.29 6.80
CA GLU A 192 -18.19 10.94 6.05
C GLU A 192 -17.72 12.17 5.25
N LYS A 193 -16.78 12.94 5.82
CA LYS A 193 -16.15 14.07 5.12
C LYS A 193 -15.30 13.60 3.94
N ASP A 194 -14.52 12.54 4.12
CA ASP A 194 -13.74 11.95 3.05
C ASP A 194 -14.64 11.40 1.94
N GLU A 195 -15.77 10.77 2.28
CA GLU A 195 -16.72 10.23 1.31
C GLU A 195 -17.32 11.37 0.46
N SER A 196 -17.73 12.44 1.13
CA SER A 196 -18.26 13.65 0.48
C SER A 196 -17.22 14.30 -0.42
N ALA A 197 -15.96 14.41 0.05
CA ALA A 197 -14.86 14.94 -0.72
C ALA A 197 -14.52 14.06 -1.94
N TRP A 198 -14.61 12.74 -1.80
CA TRP A 198 -14.39 11.79 -2.89
C TRP A 198 -15.46 11.93 -3.99
N LYS A 199 -16.74 12.06 -3.62
CA LYS A 199 -17.84 12.32 -4.58
C LYS A 199 -17.63 13.65 -5.31
N ALA A 200 -17.36 14.72 -4.57
CA ALA A 200 -17.08 16.05 -5.14
C ALA A 200 -15.82 16.04 -6.03
N ASN A 201 -14.83 15.21 -5.70
CA ASN A 201 -13.64 15.05 -6.52
C ASN A 201 -13.98 14.48 -7.91
N TRP A 202 -14.80 13.43 -7.97
CA TRP A 202 -15.25 12.85 -9.24
C TRP A 202 -16.11 13.81 -10.05
N GLU A 203 -17.03 14.54 -9.43
CA GLU A 203 -17.80 15.59 -10.12
C GLU A 203 -16.88 16.65 -10.75
N ARG A 204 -15.85 17.09 -10.02
CA ARG A 204 -14.84 18.02 -10.53
C ARG A 204 -14.04 17.43 -11.70
N LEU A 205 -13.65 16.16 -11.62
CA LEU A 205 -12.94 15.46 -12.70
C LEU A 205 -13.81 15.37 -13.96
N TYR A 206 -15.08 14.98 -13.83
CA TYR A 206 -16.01 14.95 -14.95
C TYR A 206 -16.29 16.34 -15.53
N ALA A 207 -16.41 17.37 -14.68
CA ALA A 207 -16.55 18.75 -15.15
C ALA A 207 -15.31 19.22 -15.94
N LYS A 208 -14.11 18.84 -15.50
CA LYS A 208 -12.86 19.11 -16.24
C LYS A 208 -12.86 18.39 -17.59
N ARG A 209 -13.19 17.09 -17.61
CA ARG A 209 -13.29 16.28 -18.83
C ARG A 209 -14.26 16.92 -19.82
N ASN A 210 -15.49 17.21 -19.39
CA ASN A 210 -16.51 17.82 -20.24
C ASN A 210 -16.09 19.20 -20.75
N ALA A 211 -15.36 19.99 -19.96
CA ALA A 211 -14.85 21.29 -20.42
C ALA A 211 -13.89 21.20 -21.62
N TRP A 212 -13.40 20.01 -21.99
CA TRP A 212 -12.60 19.82 -23.19
C TRP A 212 -13.41 19.94 -24.49
N GLU A 213 -14.74 19.86 -24.48
CA GLU A 213 -15.58 20.05 -25.67
C GLU A 213 -15.66 21.51 -26.12
N LYS A 214 -15.62 22.45 -25.16
CA LYS A 214 -15.83 23.91 -25.36
C LYS A 214 -14.99 24.56 -26.47
N PRO A 215 -13.71 24.19 -26.67
CA PRO A 215 -12.91 24.70 -27.78
C PRO A 215 -13.46 24.34 -29.16
N LEU A 216 -14.26 23.27 -29.28
CA LEU A 216 -14.86 22.79 -30.52
C LEU A 216 -16.26 23.38 -30.79
N ASP A 217 -16.97 23.85 -29.75
CA ASP A 217 -18.31 24.41 -29.85
C ASP A 217 -18.45 25.46 -30.97
N GLY A 218 -19.49 25.36 -31.79
CA GLY A 218 -19.75 26.35 -32.86
C GLY A 218 -18.75 26.34 -34.01
N LEU A 219 -17.81 25.39 -34.05
CA LEU A 219 -17.09 25.05 -35.28
C LEU A 219 -17.97 24.15 -36.14
N ALA A 220 -17.97 24.38 -37.46
CA ALA A 220 -18.64 23.51 -38.41
C ALA A 220 -18.07 22.09 -38.36
N THR A 221 -18.92 21.07 -38.18
CA THR A 221 -18.48 19.67 -38.15
C THR A 221 -17.90 19.26 -39.51
N PRO A 222 -16.62 18.88 -39.61
CA PRO A 222 -16.02 18.45 -40.87
C PRO A 222 -16.68 17.17 -41.38
N HIS A 223 -16.95 17.11 -42.67
CA HIS A 223 -17.57 15.93 -43.28
C HIS A 223 -16.64 14.71 -43.11
N GLY A 224 -17.21 13.60 -42.64
CA GLY A 224 -16.47 12.40 -42.25
C GLY A 224 -16.43 12.19 -40.74
N PHE A 225 -16.53 13.25 -39.94
CA PHE A 225 -16.90 13.16 -38.53
C PHE A 225 -18.43 13.28 -38.42
N ASN A 226 -19.03 12.48 -37.56
CA ASN A 226 -20.39 12.78 -37.10
C ASN A 226 -20.30 13.79 -35.94
N GLU A 227 -21.41 14.49 -35.66
CA GLU A 227 -21.48 15.53 -34.63
C GLU A 227 -20.98 14.99 -33.27
N SER A 228 -21.46 13.82 -32.84
CA SER A 228 -21.00 13.15 -31.63
C SER A 228 -19.49 12.91 -31.61
N THR A 229 -18.91 12.29 -32.63
CA THR A 229 -17.47 11.93 -32.67
C THR A 229 -16.54 13.11 -32.77
N PHE A 230 -17.03 14.27 -33.21
CA PHE A 230 -16.22 15.47 -33.26
C PHE A 230 -16.25 16.23 -31.94
N HIS A 231 -17.43 16.36 -31.31
CA HIS A 231 -17.63 17.20 -30.13
C HIS A 231 -17.52 16.42 -28.81
N ASP A 232 -17.92 15.15 -28.79
CA ASP A 232 -17.95 14.37 -27.57
C ASP A 232 -16.55 14.05 -27.08
N VAL A 233 -16.33 14.32 -25.80
CA VAL A 233 -15.07 13.98 -25.14
C VAL A 233 -14.91 12.45 -25.04
N PRO A 234 -13.68 11.92 -25.12
CA PRO A 234 -13.44 10.48 -25.04
C PRO A 234 -14.10 9.86 -23.80
N GLY A 235 -14.72 8.69 -23.94
CA GLY A 235 -15.30 7.92 -22.82
C GLY A 235 -16.75 8.24 -22.43
N VAL A 236 -17.46 9.12 -23.14
CA VAL A 236 -18.89 9.41 -22.85
C VAL A 236 -19.85 8.37 -23.44
N HIS A 237 -19.51 7.77 -24.59
CA HIS A 237 -20.42 6.88 -25.33
C HIS A 237 -19.86 5.49 -25.64
N ASP A 238 -18.62 5.18 -25.23
CA ASP A 238 -17.91 3.92 -25.57
C ASP A 238 -18.10 2.78 -24.55
N GLY A 239 -18.96 2.97 -23.53
CA GLY A 239 -19.27 1.97 -22.51
C GLY A 239 -18.33 1.92 -21.30
N GLU A 240 -17.09 2.44 -21.41
CA GLU A 240 -16.16 2.66 -20.28
C GLU A 240 -15.81 4.14 -20.15
N ASP A 241 -15.75 4.68 -18.93
CA ASP A 241 -15.36 6.07 -18.67
C ASP A 241 -13.88 6.33 -19.03
N PHE A 242 -13.55 7.57 -19.44
CA PHE A 242 -12.19 8.00 -19.77
C PHE A 242 -11.15 7.63 -18.70
N TYR A 243 -11.49 7.85 -17.43
CA TYR A 243 -10.56 7.61 -16.33
C TYR A 243 -10.31 6.10 -16.11
N ASP A 244 -11.28 5.26 -16.46
CA ASP A 244 -11.13 3.81 -16.45
C ASP A 244 -10.29 3.32 -17.62
N GLN A 245 -10.59 3.78 -18.85
CA GLN A 245 -9.86 3.42 -20.06
C GLN A 245 -8.37 3.79 -19.98
N THR A 246 -8.06 4.98 -19.45
CA THR A 246 -6.68 5.46 -19.26
C THR A 246 -5.99 4.80 -18.06
N GLY A 247 -6.78 4.16 -17.19
CA GLY A 247 -6.33 3.66 -15.90
C GLY A 247 -5.98 4.77 -14.89
N LEU A 248 -6.18 6.05 -15.20
CA LEU A 248 -5.86 7.17 -14.31
C LEU A 248 -6.88 7.33 -13.18
N GLY A 249 -8.09 6.78 -13.31
CA GLY A 249 -9.17 6.91 -12.32
C GLY A 249 -8.78 6.44 -10.92
N LYS A 250 -8.04 5.33 -10.82
CA LYS A 250 -7.54 4.83 -9.51
C LYS A 250 -6.56 5.78 -8.82
N TRP A 251 -5.90 6.66 -9.58
CA TRP A 251 -4.94 7.62 -9.06
C TRP A 251 -5.57 8.99 -8.82
N ALA A 252 -6.29 9.52 -9.81
CA ALA A 252 -6.91 10.84 -9.79
C ALA A 252 -8.18 10.88 -8.93
N GLY A 253 -9.01 9.84 -9.02
CA GLY A 253 -10.22 9.69 -8.20
C GLY A 253 -9.94 9.24 -6.77
N GLY A 254 -8.77 8.62 -6.55
CA GLY A 254 -8.41 7.97 -5.29
C GLY A 254 -9.04 6.57 -5.15
N PRO A 255 -8.52 5.72 -4.23
CA PRO A 255 -9.10 4.41 -3.96
C PRO A 255 -10.51 4.54 -3.36
N ASP A 256 -11.36 3.55 -3.61
CA ASP A 256 -12.71 3.45 -3.01
C ASP A 256 -12.59 2.81 -1.62
N TRP A 257 -12.00 3.56 -0.69
CA TRP A 257 -11.69 3.11 0.66
C TRP A 257 -12.94 2.79 1.50
N ASN A 258 -14.11 3.30 1.11
CA ASN A 258 -15.41 2.96 1.71
C ASN A 258 -15.72 1.45 1.69
N LYS A 259 -15.17 0.71 0.73
CA LYS A 259 -15.36 -0.74 0.64
C LYS A 259 -14.36 -1.55 1.46
N ASP A 260 -13.21 -0.94 1.77
CA ASP A 260 -12.07 -1.63 2.35
C ASP A 260 -11.95 -1.39 3.86
N PHE A 261 -12.46 -0.25 4.37
CA PHE A 261 -12.45 0.08 5.79
C PHE A 261 -13.76 -0.37 6.46
N THR A 262 -13.64 -1.12 7.56
CA THR A 262 -14.78 -1.57 8.38
C THR A 262 -14.59 -1.12 9.82
N PHE A 263 -15.63 -0.63 10.47
CA PHE A 263 -15.64 -0.23 11.89
C PHE A 263 -15.74 -1.43 12.86
N TYR A 264 -15.34 -2.64 12.44
CA TYR A 264 -15.44 -3.86 13.26
C TYR A 264 -14.07 -4.30 13.81
N ASP A 265 -14.06 -5.36 14.62
CA ASP A 265 -12.88 -5.91 15.29
C ASP A 265 -11.69 -6.11 14.32
N PRO A 266 -10.54 -5.46 14.56
CA PRO A 266 -9.36 -5.57 13.68
C PRO A 266 -8.56 -6.87 13.90
N THR A 267 -8.99 -7.75 14.81
CA THR A 267 -8.28 -9.01 15.11
C THR A 267 -8.26 -9.94 13.89
N PRO A 268 -7.08 -10.45 13.49
CA PRO A 268 -7.00 -11.45 12.42
C PRO A 268 -7.74 -12.75 12.79
N GLU A 269 -8.70 -13.16 11.94
CA GLU A 269 -9.41 -14.43 12.13
C GLU A 269 -8.58 -15.64 11.70
N ALA A 270 -8.70 -16.74 12.43
CA ALA A 270 -8.17 -18.05 12.08
C ALA A 270 -8.92 -18.63 10.88
N ASP A 271 -8.18 -19.26 9.96
CA ASP A 271 -8.82 -19.99 8.85
C ASP A 271 -9.58 -21.25 9.33
N ASP A 272 -10.53 -21.72 8.53
CA ASP A 272 -11.38 -22.88 8.85
C ASP A 272 -10.56 -24.14 9.18
N LYS A 273 -9.39 -24.30 8.55
CA LYS A 273 -8.51 -25.45 8.78
C LYS A 273 -7.87 -25.38 10.16
N THR A 274 -7.45 -24.19 10.57
CA THR A 274 -6.85 -23.91 11.87
C THR A 274 -7.89 -24.07 12.97
N LEU A 275 -9.09 -23.52 12.79
CA LEU A 275 -10.22 -23.71 13.71
C LEU A 275 -10.61 -25.18 13.84
N LYS A 276 -10.60 -25.93 12.74
CA LYS A 276 -10.81 -27.38 12.79
C LYS A 276 -9.75 -28.08 13.64
N ALA A 277 -8.47 -27.73 13.48
CA ALA A 277 -7.40 -28.32 14.28
C ALA A 277 -7.56 -28.01 15.78
N VAL A 278 -7.92 -26.77 16.14
CA VAL A 278 -8.25 -26.38 17.52
C VAL A 278 -9.39 -27.23 18.06
N LYS A 279 -10.45 -27.41 17.26
CA LYS A 279 -11.62 -28.21 17.65
C LYS A 279 -11.27 -29.69 17.85
N ASP A 280 -10.54 -30.28 16.92
CA ASP A 280 -10.14 -31.69 16.96
C ASP A 280 -9.26 -31.98 18.19
N LEU A 281 -8.38 -31.05 18.57
CA LEU A 281 -7.54 -31.15 19.77
C LEU A 281 -8.34 -30.91 21.06
N GLY A 282 -9.16 -29.86 21.10
CA GLY A 282 -9.79 -29.39 22.34
C GLY A 282 -11.06 -30.13 22.73
N THR A 283 -11.84 -30.65 21.79
CA THR A 283 -13.08 -31.41 22.08
C THR A 283 -12.86 -32.54 23.10
N PRO A 284 -11.90 -33.47 22.92
CA PRO A 284 -11.66 -34.54 23.91
C PRO A 284 -11.08 -34.03 25.24
N LEU A 285 -10.49 -32.84 25.27
CA LEU A 285 -9.87 -32.26 26.46
C LEU A 285 -10.89 -31.52 27.34
N TYR A 286 -11.86 -30.83 26.72
CA TYR A 286 -12.70 -29.83 27.37
C TYR A 286 -14.21 -30.00 27.14
N ALA A 287 -14.67 -30.51 25.99
CA ALA A 287 -16.09 -30.55 25.65
C ALA A 287 -16.81 -31.83 26.13
N GLU A 288 -16.09 -32.95 26.28
CA GLU A 288 -16.66 -34.24 26.65
C GLU A 288 -16.58 -34.56 28.16
N LYS A 289 -16.27 -33.57 29.01
CA LYS A 289 -16.12 -33.77 30.45
C LYS A 289 -17.38 -33.33 31.21
N PRO A 290 -18.26 -34.25 31.63
CA PRO A 290 -19.40 -33.89 32.46
C PRO A 290 -18.92 -33.35 33.81
N TYR A 291 -19.69 -32.44 34.40
CA TYR A 291 -19.44 -31.90 35.74
C TYR A 291 -19.26 -33.04 36.75
N ASP A 292 -18.05 -33.16 37.31
CA ASP A 292 -17.72 -34.18 38.31
C ASP A 292 -17.80 -33.58 39.73
N PRO A 293 -18.86 -33.88 40.50
CA PRO A 293 -19.03 -33.34 41.84
C PRO A 293 -17.99 -33.87 42.85
N SER A 294 -17.27 -34.94 42.52
CA SER A 294 -16.29 -35.59 43.41
C SER A 294 -14.92 -34.88 43.43
N LEU A 295 -14.65 -34.00 42.46
CA LEU A 295 -13.42 -33.23 42.42
C LEU A 295 -13.37 -32.12 43.49
N PRO A 296 -12.17 -31.75 43.99
CA PRO A 296 -11.99 -30.57 44.83
C PRO A 296 -12.58 -29.32 44.17
N ALA A 297 -13.13 -28.40 44.97
CA ALA A 297 -13.80 -27.20 44.46
C ALA A 297 -12.97 -26.42 43.42
N GLY A 298 -11.68 -26.20 43.68
CA GLY A 298 -10.80 -25.51 42.74
C GLY A 298 -10.53 -26.25 41.42
N GLU A 299 -10.62 -27.59 41.40
CA GLU A 299 -10.51 -28.37 40.16
C GLU A 299 -11.81 -28.39 39.35
N ARG A 300 -12.96 -28.37 40.04
CA ARG A 300 -14.27 -28.21 39.38
C ARG A 300 -14.39 -26.85 38.71
N ASP A 301 -14.00 -25.78 39.41
CA ASP A 301 -14.01 -24.43 38.85
C ASP A 301 -13.08 -24.35 37.64
N ARG A 302 -11.85 -24.90 37.74
CA ARG A 302 -10.92 -24.95 36.61
C ARG A 302 -11.53 -25.66 35.39
N GLN A 303 -12.14 -26.83 35.56
CA GLN A 303 -12.78 -27.55 34.45
C GLN A 303 -13.88 -26.71 33.78
N TYR A 304 -14.74 -26.07 34.58
CA TYR A 304 -15.81 -25.22 34.08
C TYR A 304 -15.28 -24.04 33.24
N TYR A 305 -14.26 -23.33 33.74
CA TYR A 305 -13.67 -22.20 33.02
C TYR A 305 -12.85 -22.63 31.80
N GLU A 306 -12.12 -23.76 31.85
CA GLU A 306 -11.46 -24.33 30.66
C GLU A 306 -12.48 -24.71 29.56
N GLN A 307 -13.66 -25.21 29.94
CA GLN A 307 -14.74 -25.49 28.98
C GLN A 307 -15.28 -24.20 28.35
N GLN A 308 -15.61 -23.18 29.15
CA GLN A 308 -16.09 -21.90 28.62
C GLN A 308 -15.06 -21.21 27.74
N ALA A 309 -13.80 -21.20 28.15
CA ALA A 309 -12.69 -20.68 27.35
C ALA A 309 -12.58 -21.40 26.00
N PHE A 310 -12.77 -22.73 25.97
CA PHE A 310 -12.75 -23.49 24.73
C PHE A 310 -13.92 -23.12 23.80
N GLU A 311 -15.11 -22.90 24.34
CA GLU A 311 -16.26 -22.43 23.57
C GLU A 311 -16.02 -21.01 23.01
N ALA A 312 -15.41 -20.13 23.81
CA ALA A 312 -15.10 -18.75 23.42
C ALA A 312 -14.13 -18.64 22.23
N LEU A 313 -13.24 -19.63 22.01
CA LEU A 313 -12.37 -19.70 20.83
C LEU A 313 -13.12 -19.77 19.50
N PHE A 314 -14.42 -20.11 19.52
CA PHE A 314 -15.25 -20.24 18.31
C PHE A 314 -16.35 -19.19 18.21
N ASP A 315 -16.55 -18.38 19.24
CA ASP A 315 -17.59 -17.36 19.26
C ASP A 315 -17.20 -16.14 18.40
N SER A 316 -18.22 -15.56 17.79
CA SER A 316 -18.19 -14.28 17.08
C SER A 316 -17.77 -13.09 17.95
N PHE A 317 -17.98 -13.12 19.27
CA PHE A 317 -17.64 -11.99 20.15
C PHE A 317 -16.14 -11.86 20.45
N HIS A 318 -15.41 -12.97 20.46
CA HIS A 318 -13.95 -13.03 20.69
C HIS A 318 -13.18 -13.28 19.39
N GLY A 319 -13.89 -13.21 18.26
CA GLY A 319 -13.30 -13.08 16.93
C GLY A 319 -12.36 -14.20 16.53
N LYS A 320 -12.71 -15.48 16.75
CA LYS A 320 -12.02 -16.68 16.21
C LYS A 320 -10.50 -16.48 15.98
N GLY A 321 -9.79 -15.94 16.97
CA GLY A 321 -8.52 -15.27 16.74
C GLY A 321 -7.45 -16.21 16.21
N ALA A 322 -6.73 -15.81 15.15
CA ALA A 322 -5.64 -16.60 14.58
C ALA A 322 -4.53 -16.90 15.60
N ASP A 323 -4.21 -15.91 16.44
CA ASP A 323 -3.18 -16.06 17.49
C ASP A 323 -3.66 -16.88 18.69
N ASP A 324 -4.93 -16.77 19.10
CA ASP A 324 -5.51 -17.65 20.13
C ASP A 324 -5.51 -19.11 19.69
N ALA A 325 -5.90 -19.36 18.44
CA ALA A 325 -5.83 -20.68 17.83
C ALA A 325 -4.39 -21.21 17.77
N ARG A 326 -3.42 -20.37 17.40
CA ARG A 326 -1.99 -20.72 17.36
C ARG A 326 -1.47 -21.09 18.75
N LEU A 327 -1.76 -20.28 19.76
CA LEU A 327 -1.31 -20.49 21.15
C LEU A 327 -1.89 -21.79 21.73
N PHE A 328 -3.18 -22.03 21.52
CA PHE A 328 -3.86 -23.25 21.94
C PHE A 328 -3.24 -24.50 21.30
N LEU A 329 -2.99 -24.47 19.98
CA LEU A 329 -2.37 -25.58 19.26
C LEU A 329 -0.91 -25.83 19.69
N ALA A 330 -0.13 -24.76 19.85
CA ALA A 330 1.28 -24.84 20.26
C ALA A 330 1.45 -25.42 21.67
N SER A 331 0.48 -25.14 22.56
CA SER A 331 0.51 -25.58 23.95
C SER A 331 -0.17 -26.94 24.18
N GLY A 332 -0.80 -27.52 23.15
CA GLY A 332 -1.56 -28.77 23.29
C GLY A 332 -2.87 -28.60 24.07
N GLY A 333 -3.45 -27.40 24.08
CA GLY A 333 -4.58 -26.99 24.92
C GLY A 333 -4.31 -25.65 25.61
N PHE A 334 -5.05 -25.33 26.66
CA PHE A 334 -4.74 -24.17 27.51
C PHE A 334 -3.45 -24.38 28.31
N PRO A 335 -2.51 -23.42 28.33
CA PRO A 335 -1.29 -23.53 29.10
C PRO A 335 -1.59 -23.76 30.59
N ARG A 336 -0.72 -24.53 31.27
CA ARG A 336 -0.88 -24.91 32.68
C ARG A 336 0.31 -24.56 33.57
N THR A 337 1.40 -24.11 32.96
CA THR A 337 2.64 -23.75 33.63
C THR A 337 3.07 -22.39 33.14
N SER A 338 3.30 -21.46 34.07
CA SER A 338 3.88 -20.16 33.74
C SER A 338 5.37 -20.35 33.44
N PRO A 339 5.89 -19.76 32.35
CA PRO A 339 7.33 -19.53 32.23
C PRO A 339 7.83 -18.70 33.41
N GLU A 340 9.01 -19.03 33.94
CA GLU A 340 9.59 -18.33 35.09
C GLU A 340 10.30 -17.04 34.64
N PRO A 341 10.07 -15.89 35.29
CA PRO A 341 10.78 -14.64 34.97
C PRO A 341 12.30 -14.81 34.97
N GLY A 342 12.94 -14.24 33.95
CA GLY A 342 14.40 -14.35 33.75
C GLY A 342 14.86 -15.61 32.99
N THR A 343 13.94 -16.52 32.65
CA THR A 343 14.24 -17.66 31.75
C THR A 343 14.15 -17.26 30.27
N VAL A 344 14.76 -18.08 29.40
CA VAL A 344 14.68 -17.91 27.94
C VAL A 344 13.25 -18.14 27.47
N GLU A 345 12.55 -19.12 28.05
CA GLU A 345 11.16 -19.45 27.77
C GLU A 345 10.23 -18.27 28.05
N TYR A 346 10.44 -17.56 29.17
CA TYR A 346 9.70 -16.35 29.50
C TYR A 346 9.94 -15.23 28.48
N ARG A 347 11.20 -15.00 28.09
CA ARG A 347 11.52 -13.98 27.07
C ARG A 347 10.92 -14.31 25.70
N ILE A 348 10.91 -15.59 25.31
CA ILE A 348 10.26 -16.05 24.07
C ILE A 348 8.75 -15.76 24.14
N ALA A 349 8.10 -16.10 25.26
CA ALA A 349 6.67 -15.85 25.44
C ALA A 349 6.33 -14.34 25.38
N VAL A 350 7.17 -13.48 25.97
CA VAL A 350 7.00 -12.02 25.88
C VAL A 350 7.13 -11.50 24.44
N GLU A 351 8.11 -11.97 23.67
CA GLU A 351 8.26 -11.58 22.25
C GLU A 351 7.14 -12.12 21.35
N ASP A 352 6.64 -13.33 21.64
CA ASP A 352 5.49 -13.92 20.95
C ASP A 352 4.22 -13.11 21.21
N MET A 353 4.00 -12.69 22.46
CA MET A 353 2.89 -11.81 22.84
C MET A 353 2.97 -10.44 22.15
N LYS A 354 4.16 -9.81 22.09
CA LYS A 354 4.33 -8.55 21.34
C LYS A 354 4.07 -8.71 19.84
N THR A 355 4.32 -9.90 19.29
CA THR A 355 4.02 -10.19 17.88
C THR A 355 2.50 -10.25 17.63
N ARG A 356 1.73 -10.81 18.57
CA ARG A 356 0.26 -10.73 18.58
C ARG A 356 -0.24 -9.29 18.64
N PHE A 357 0.34 -8.46 19.51
CA PHE A 357 -0.06 -7.05 19.59
C PHE A 357 0.24 -6.30 18.27
N ALA A 358 1.36 -6.60 17.63
CA ALA A 358 1.72 -6.03 16.33
C ALA A 358 0.83 -6.51 15.17
N SER A 359 0.19 -7.68 15.28
CA SER A 359 -0.79 -8.20 14.33
C SER A 359 -2.22 -7.68 14.58
N CYS A 360 -2.40 -6.79 15.56
CA CYS A 360 -3.69 -6.29 16.03
C CYS A 360 -4.60 -7.33 16.71
N GLY A 361 -4.01 -8.40 17.25
CA GLY A 361 -4.64 -9.16 18.34
C GLY A 361 -4.64 -8.31 19.61
N TRP A 362 -5.61 -7.40 19.72
CA TRP A 362 -5.65 -6.36 20.75
C TRP A 362 -6.08 -6.89 22.13
N ARG A 363 -6.85 -7.98 22.16
CA ARG A 363 -7.19 -8.70 23.38
C ARG A 363 -6.03 -9.54 23.88
N ASP A 364 -5.92 -9.68 25.19
CA ASP A 364 -5.06 -10.68 25.81
C ASP A 364 -5.55 -12.09 25.43
N PRO A 365 -4.65 -13.09 25.39
CA PRO A 365 -5.04 -14.45 25.04
C PRO A 365 -6.01 -15.04 26.04
N ILE A 366 -6.87 -15.94 25.56
CA ILE A 366 -7.78 -16.68 26.44
C ILE A 366 -6.95 -17.62 27.35
N ASP A 367 -6.76 -17.22 28.62
CA ASP A 367 -5.93 -17.92 29.61
C ASP A 367 -6.73 -18.27 30.90
N PRO A 368 -7.54 -19.35 30.88
CA PRO A 368 -8.35 -19.75 32.04
C PRO A 368 -7.54 -20.23 33.25
N ASN A 369 -6.24 -20.49 33.04
CA ASN A 369 -5.33 -20.98 34.06
C ASN A 369 -4.44 -19.88 34.65
N LYS A 370 -4.49 -18.64 34.14
CA LYS A 370 -3.72 -17.47 34.62
C LYS A 370 -2.22 -17.66 34.57
N THR A 371 -1.75 -18.45 33.61
CA THR A 371 -0.35 -18.81 33.45
C THR A 371 0.46 -17.82 32.62
N LEU A 372 -0.20 -16.90 31.91
CA LEU A 372 0.43 -15.93 31.03
C LEU A 372 0.43 -14.50 31.59
N ARG A 373 -0.23 -14.25 32.73
CA ARG A 373 -0.39 -12.88 33.30
C ARG A 373 0.90 -12.09 33.47
N GLN A 374 1.99 -12.71 33.91
CA GLN A 374 3.28 -12.01 34.04
C GLN A 374 3.90 -11.67 32.66
N VAL A 375 3.76 -12.60 31.72
CA VAL A 375 4.19 -12.42 30.33
C VAL A 375 3.41 -11.27 29.69
N GLU A 376 2.09 -11.22 29.89
CA GLU A 376 1.19 -10.16 29.41
C GLU A 376 1.56 -8.79 29.95
N ASP A 377 1.76 -8.65 31.27
CA ASP A 377 2.16 -7.38 31.90
C ASP A 377 3.48 -6.87 31.29
N THR A 378 4.47 -7.76 31.17
CA THR A 378 5.80 -7.42 30.65
C THR A 378 5.73 -7.04 29.17
N ALA A 379 5.01 -7.84 28.38
CA ALA A 379 4.82 -7.58 26.96
C ALA A 379 4.09 -6.26 26.71
N THR A 380 3.08 -5.94 27.51
CA THR A 380 2.31 -4.69 27.41
C THR A 380 3.22 -3.48 27.63
N GLN A 381 4.02 -3.49 28.70
CA GLN A 381 4.95 -2.39 29.00
C GLN A 381 6.03 -2.24 27.92
N GLU A 382 6.67 -3.35 27.52
CA GLU A 382 7.70 -3.33 26.49
C GLU A 382 7.15 -2.92 25.11
N TRP A 383 5.91 -3.30 24.79
CA TRP A 383 5.24 -2.93 23.55
C TRP A 383 5.02 -1.43 23.45
N GLN A 384 4.49 -0.80 24.51
CA GLN A 384 4.28 0.64 24.53
C GLN A 384 5.61 1.41 24.45
N GLN A 385 6.67 0.92 25.11
CA GLN A 385 8.02 1.48 24.97
C GLN A 385 8.53 1.37 23.52
N GLU A 386 8.32 0.23 22.87
CA GLU A 386 8.76 0.00 21.48
C GLU A 386 8.06 0.94 20.50
N ILE A 387 6.72 1.07 20.57
CA ILE A 387 5.94 2.01 19.76
C ILE A 387 6.39 3.46 20.01
N ALA A 388 6.52 3.84 21.27
CA ALA A 388 6.87 5.21 21.66
C ALA A 388 8.27 5.59 21.13
N SER A 389 9.23 4.67 21.22
CA SER A 389 10.62 4.89 20.78
C SER A 389 10.75 5.22 19.28
N GLN A 390 9.82 4.72 18.46
CA GLN A 390 9.83 4.87 17.00
C GLN A 390 8.75 5.84 16.48
N ALA A 391 7.99 6.50 17.37
CA ALA A 391 6.88 7.37 17.00
C ALA A 391 7.29 8.52 16.07
N ALA A 392 8.46 9.14 16.32
CA ALA A 392 8.96 10.22 15.49
C ALA A 392 9.24 9.76 14.04
N GLN A 393 9.89 8.61 13.88
CA GLN A 393 10.22 8.05 12.57
C GLN A 393 8.96 7.55 11.85
N ARG A 394 8.04 6.92 12.58
CA ARG A 394 6.71 6.56 12.07
C ARG A 394 6.03 7.80 11.47
N ASN A 395 5.94 8.91 12.21
CA ASN A 395 5.30 10.13 11.72
C ASN A 395 5.99 10.74 10.49
N GLN A 396 7.32 10.65 10.40
CA GLN A 396 8.06 11.10 9.23
C GLN A 396 7.71 10.25 8.00
N ILE A 397 7.65 8.93 8.15
CA ILE A 397 7.26 8.00 7.08
C ILE A 397 5.81 8.24 6.65
N LEU A 398 4.88 8.39 7.61
CA LEU A 398 3.47 8.65 7.33
C LEU A 398 3.27 9.99 6.61
N THR A 399 4.02 11.03 7.00
CA THR A 399 3.98 12.34 6.34
C THR A 399 4.51 12.25 4.92
N ALA A 400 5.67 11.60 4.73
CA ALA A 400 6.23 11.37 3.41
C ALA A 400 5.27 10.59 2.50
N ASN A 401 4.59 9.57 3.05
CA ASN A 401 3.60 8.81 2.30
C ASN A 401 2.43 9.67 1.82
N ARG A 402 1.86 10.50 2.71
CA ARG A 402 0.79 11.42 2.37
C ARG A 402 1.22 12.42 1.28
N ASP A 403 2.42 12.96 1.39
CA ASP A 403 2.96 13.90 0.41
C ASP A 403 3.18 13.24 -0.96
N ALA A 404 3.74 12.02 -0.98
CA ALA A 404 3.98 11.28 -2.22
C ALA A 404 2.69 10.81 -2.90
N THR A 405 1.72 10.32 -2.15
CA THR A 405 0.41 9.91 -2.68
C THR A 405 -0.40 11.12 -3.17
N THR A 406 -0.38 12.24 -2.45
CA THR A 406 -0.96 13.51 -2.92
C THR A 406 -0.32 13.97 -4.23
N ALA A 407 1.00 13.87 -4.33
CA ALA A 407 1.72 14.21 -5.57
C ALA A 407 1.33 13.26 -6.72
N LEU A 408 1.16 11.97 -6.45
CA LEU A 408 0.72 11.00 -7.45
C LEU A 408 -0.69 11.32 -7.95
N THR A 409 -1.64 11.60 -7.07
CA THR A 409 -3.00 12.01 -7.44
C THR A 409 -3.00 13.27 -8.31
N LYS A 410 -2.31 14.33 -7.88
CA LYS A 410 -2.18 15.57 -8.66
C LYS A 410 -1.48 15.34 -10.00
N GLY A 411 -0.46 14.48 -10.05
CA GLY A 411 0.22 14.12 -11.29
C GLY A 411 -0.66 13.36 -12.26
N ALA A 412 -1.48 12.43 -11.76
CA ALA A 412 -2.46 11.70 -12.57
C ALA A 412 -3.56 12.62 -13.11
N GLU A 413 -4.03 13.59 -12.32
CA GLU A 413 -4.95 14.62 -12.80
C GLU A 413 -4.34 15.48 -13.90
N SER A 414 -3.12 15.98 -13.70
CA SER A 414 -2.42 16.73 -14.73
C SER A 414 -2.19 15.90 -16.00
N MET A 415 -1.93 14.60 -15.86
CA MET A 415 -1.81 13.69 -17.00
C MET A 415 -3.13 13.54 -17.75
N ALA A 416 -4.25 13.41 -17.04
CA ALA A 416 -5.58 13.39 -17.64
C ALA A 416 -5.87 14.69 -18.41
N ASP A 417 -5.61 15.84 -17.79
CA ASP A 417 -5.76 17.15 -18.43
C ASP A 417 -4.88 17.28 -19.68
N LEU A 418 -3.64 16.78 -19.65
CA LEU A 418 -2.73 16.79 -20.79
C LEU A 418 -3.24 15.93 -21.96
N LEU A 419 -3.76 14.73 -21.67
CA LEU A 419 -4.41 13.89 -22.69
C LEU A 419 -5.64 14.57 -23.29
N GLY A 420 -6.44 15.25 -22.47
CA GLY A 420 -7.54 16.09 -22.95
C GLY A 420 -7.08 17.20 -23.89
N GLN A 421 -6.00 17.91 -23.55
CA GLN A 421 -5.40 18.91 -24.46
C GLN A 421 -4.87 18.28 -25.76
N SER A 422 -4.36 17.06 -25.69
CA SER A 422 -3.91 16.31 -26.88
C SER A 422 -5.06 16.02 -27.82
N TRP A 423 -6.20 15.61 -27.27
CA TRP A 423 -7.44 15.37 -28.02
C TRP A 423 -7.99 16.65 -28.65
N ILE A 424 -8.05 17.75 -27.90
CA ILE A 424 -8.46 19.07 -28.42
C ILE A 424 -7.58 19.49 -29.60
N ALA A 425 -6.26 19.43 -29.42
CA ALA A 425 -5.30 19.83 -30.45
C ALA A 425 -5.45 18.97 -31.72
N ASP A 426 -5.65 17.65 -31.56
CA ASP A 426 -5.90 16.74 -32.68
C ASP A 426 -7.16 17.10 -33.47
N HIS A 427 -8.28 17.32 -32.78
CA HIS A 427 -9.57 17.63 -33.42
C HIS A 427 -9.53 18.97 -34.15
N LEU A 428 -8.95 19.99 -33.52
CA LEU A 428 -8.76 21.30 -34.15
C LEU A 428 -7.79 21.26 -35.33
N ALA A 429 -6.70 20.48 -35.25
CA ALA A 429 -5.75 20.33 -36.35
C ALA A 429 -6.38 19.61 -37.54
N ARG A 430 -7.16 18.54 -37.29
CA ARG A 430 -7.95 17.83 -38.31
C ARG A 430 -8.99 18.74 -38.95
N TRP A 431 -9.67 19.54 -38.13
CA TRP A 431 -10.62 20.55 -38.60
C TRP A 431 -9.95 21.56 -39.53
N GLN A 432 -8.79 22.10 -39.13
CA GLN A 432 -8.04 23.05 -39.95
C GLN A 432 -7.54 22.43 -41.26
N ASP A 433 -6.98 21.22 -41.21
CA ASP A 433 -6.47 20.54 -42.41
C ASP A 433 -7.60 20.25 -43.42
N TYR A 434 -8.78 19.85 -42.92
CA TYR A 434 -9.95 19.57 -43.75
C TYR A 434 -10.43 20.79 -44.53
N TRP A 435 -10.48 21.97 -43.89
CA TRP A 435 -10.99 23.20 -44.51
C TRP A 435 -9.91 24.09 -45.15
N ALA A 436 -8.62 23.85 -44.88
CA ALA A 436 -7.51 24.60 -45.49
C ALA A 436 -7.40 24.35 -47.01
N PRO A 437 -6.78 25.26 -47.79
CA PRO A 437 -6.58 25.09 -49.22
C PRO A 437 -6.00 23.73 -49.59
N GLY A 438 -6.62 23.03 -50.54
CA GLY A 438 -6.27 21.65 -50.93
C GLY A 438 -6.84 20.56 -50.02
N GLY A 439 -7.52 20.90 -48.93
CA GLY A 439 -8.26 19.99 -48.07
C GLY A 439 -9.64 19.67 -48.65
N LEU A 440 -10.27 18.60 -48.18
CA LEU A 440 -11.52 18.09 -48.75
C LEU A 440 -12.70 19.04 -48.59
N GLY A 441 -12.80 19.73 -47.45
CA GLY A 441 -13.81 20.77 -47.24
C GLY A 441 -13.62 21.97 -48.15
N TRP A 442 -12.37 22.31 -48.47
CA TRP A 442 -12.05 23.36 -49.42
C TRP A 442 -12.38 22.95 -50.86
N ILE A 443 -12.05 21.72 -51.27
CA ILE A 443 -12.41 21.18 -52.59
C ILE A 443 -13.94 21.15 -52.75
N GLY A 444 -14.67 20.79 -51.70
CA GLY A 444 -16.12 20.64 -51.72
C GLY A 444 -16.54 19.46 -52.62
N ASP A 445 -17.66 19.63 -53.33
CA ASP A 445 -18.17 18.68 -54.33
C ASP A 445 -17.53 18.86 -55.72
N SER A 446 -16.44 19.62 -55.83
CA SER A 446 -15.72 19.80 -57.09
C SER A 446 -15.16 18.46 -57.59
N PRO A 447 -15.26 18.16 -58.90
CA PRO A 447 -14.73 16.92 -59.44
C PRO A 447 -13.21 16.88 -59.32
N ALA A 448 -12.69 15.70 -59.00
CA ALA A 448 -11.27 15.39 -59.00
C ALA A 448 -10.97 14.33 -60.07
N VAL A 449 -9.73 14.36 -60.56
CA VAL A 449 -9.20 13.34 -61.46
C VAL A 449 -8.16 12.54 -60.67
N ILE A 450 -8.23 11.21 -60.73
CA ILE A 450 -7.32 10.32 -60.01
C ILE A 450 -6.24 9.87 -60.99
N GLN A 451 -5.04 10.45 -60.86
CA GLN A 451 -3.89 10.17 -61.71
C GLN A 451 -3.03 9.06 -61.12
N VAL A 452 -2.32 8.33 -61.97
CA VAL A 452 -1.35 7.31 -61.53
C VAL A 452 0.03 7.92 -61.45
N GLU A 453 0.65 7.88 -60.27
CA GLU A 453 1.93 8.56 -60.03
C GLU A 453 3.06 8.00 -60.92
N ALA A 454 3.07 6.67 -61.10
CA ALA A 454 4.07 5.97 -61.90
C ALA A 454 3.80 6.02 -63.42
N ALA A 455 2.64 6.52 -63.85
CA ALA A 455 2.25 6.59 -65.26
C ALA A 455 1.61 7.96 -65.55
N GLN A 456 2.46 8.98 -65.73
CA GLN A 456 2.02 10.34 -65.98
C GLN A 456 1.07 10.42 -67.19
N GLY A 457 -0.01 11.20 -67.05
CA GLY A 457 -1.04 11.31 -68.08
C GLY A 457 -2.01 10.12 -68.16
N LYS A 458 -1.95 9.18 -67.21
CA LYS A 458 -2.97 8.14 -67.01
C LYS A 458 -3.87 8.44 -65.82
N CYS A 459 -5.15 8.11 -65.99
CA CYS A 459 -6.23 8.42 -65.08
C CYS A 459 -7.12 7.20 -64.81
N LEU A 460 -7.70 7.15 -63.62
CA LEU A 460 -8.72 6.18 -63.26
C LEU A 460 -10.03 6.50 -64.00
N ASP A 461 -10.52 5.56 -64.78
CA ASP A 461 -11.54 5.76 -65.81
C ASP A 461 -12.65 4.70 -65.70
N VAL A 462 -13.90 5.11 -65.81
CA VAL A 462 -15.01 4.16 -65.97
C VAL A 462 -15.02 3.64 -67.40
N ALA A 463 -14.90 2.33 -67.60
CA ALA A 463 -14.70 1.75 -68.93
C ALA A 463 -15.78 2.18 -69.93
N GLY A 464 -15.34 2.91 -70.98
CA GLY A 464 -16.20 3.45 -72.03
C GLY A 464 -17.20 4.50 -71.57
N ALA A 465 -16.97 5.12 -70.40
CA ALA A 465 -17.91 6.03 -69.73
C ALA A 465 -19.33 5.46 -69.60
N LYS A 466 -19.46 4.14 -69.42
CA LYS A 466 -20.76 3.49 -69.23
C LYS A 466 -21.37 3.87 -67.87
N LYS A 467 -22.69 3.76 -67.77
CA LYS A 467 -23.46 4.09 -66.55
C LYS A 467 -24.08 2.86 -65.87
N THR A 468 -23.76 1.66 -66.34
CA THR A 468 -24.33 0.41 -65.83
C THR A 468 -23.57 -0.10 -64.61
N ASP A 469 -24.29 -0.64 -63.63
CA ASP A 469 -23.69 -1.31 -62.47
C ASP A 469 -22.77 -2.45 -62.92
N GLY A 470 -21.63 -2.59 -62.25
CA GLY A 470 -20.63 -3.61 -62.56
C GLY A 470 -19.69 -3.26 -63.72
N THR A 471 -19.80 -2.05 -64.28
CA THR A 471 -18.81 -1.56 -65.25
C THR A 471 -17.44 -1.49 -64.58
N PRO A 472 -16.38 -2.10 -65.16
CA PRO A 472 -15.04 -2.00 -64.61
C PRO A 472 -14.54 -0.56 -64.54
N VAL A 473 -13.74 -0.30 -63.51
CA VAL A 473 -12.90 0.89 -63.45
C VAL A 473 -11.52 0.49 -63.94
N GLN A 474 -11.00 1.19 -64.95
CA GLN A 474 -9.80 0.88 -65.69
C GLN A 474 -8.79 2.03 -65.64
N LEU A 475 -7.58 1.76 -66.12
CA LEU A 475 -6.59 2.77 -66.44
C LEU A 475 -6.80 3.28 -67.87
N TYR A 476 -6.83 4.59 -68.07
CA TYR A 476 -6.89 5.17 -69.41
C TYR A 476 -6.12 6.47 -69.52
N THR A 477 -5.74 6.87 -70.75
CA THR A 477 -5.16 8.18 -70.99
C THR A 477 -6.11 9.27 -70.50
N CYS A 478 -5.61 10.23 -69.73
CA CYS A 478 -6.39 11.34 -69.22
C CYS A 478 -7.00 12.12 -70.40
N ASN A 479 -8.32 12.10 -70.52
CA ASN A 479 -9.09 12.59 -71.68
C ASN A 479 -10.12 13.68 -71.32
N LYS A 480 -10.16 14.09 -70.04
CA LYS A 480 -11.05 15.14 -69.49
C LYS A 480 -12.55 14.83 -69.58
N THR A 481 -12.95 13.63 -69.97
CA THR A 481 -14.35 13.23 -70.00
C THR A 481 -14.89 13.03 -68.57
N ALA A 482 -16.21 13.12 -68.41
CA ALA A 482 -16.86 12.86 -67.13
C ALA A 482 -16.70 11.40 -66.64
N GLY A 483 -16.24 10.48 -67.50
CA GLY A 483 -15.86 9.11 -67.12
C GLY A 483 -14.61 9.03 -66.23
N GLN A 484 -13.80 10.09 -66.16
CA GLN A 484 -12.57 10.19 -65.36
C GLN A 484 -12.68 11.17 -64.19
N GLN A 485 -13.85 11.79 -64.04
CA GLN A 485 -14.13 12.78 -63.01
C GLN A 485 -14.85 12.09 -61.84
N TRP A 486 -14.33 12.33 -60.64
CA TRP A 486 -14.77 11.71 -59.40
C TRP A 486 -15.04 12.79 -58.37
N ARG A 487 -16.28 12.85 -57.88
CA ARG A 487 -16.62 13.62 -56.69
C ARG A 487 -16.22 12.86 -55.45
N LEU A 488 -15.61 13.56 -54.50
CA LEU A 488 -15.21 13.01 -53.22
C LEU A 488 -16.29 13.36 -52.20
N GLU A 489 -17.00 12.36 -51.70
CA GLU A 489 -18.05 12.55 -50.71
C GLU A 489 -17.70 11.74 -49.47
N ALA A 490 -17.62 12.36 -48.29
CA ALA A 490 -17.34 11.60 -47.07
C ALA A 490 -18.50 10.65 -46.74
N SER A 491 -18.14 9.51 -46.17
CA SER A 491 -19.04 8.43 -45.81
C SER A 491 -18.46 7.71 -44.61
N ASN A 492 -19.00 7.96 -43.41
CA ASN A 492 -18.68 7.27 -42.15
C ASN A 492 -17.16 7.08 -41.90
N ASN A 493 -16.43 8.16 -41.57
CA ASN A 493 -14.96 8.17 -41.35
C ASN A 493 -14.08 7.74 -42.55
N ALA A 494 -14.62 7.76 -43.77
CA ALA A 494 -13.92 7.49 -45.03
C ALA A 494 -14.57 8.26 -46.19
N TYR A 495 -14.24 7.93 -47.45
CA TYR A 495 -14.77 8.62 -48.63
C TYR A 495 -15.36 7.68 -49.67
N ALA A 496 -16.53 8.05 -50.20
CA ALA A 496 -17.07 7.54 -51.43
C ALA A 496 -16.53 8.36 -52.62
N LEU A 497 -16.01 7.67 -53.63
CA LEU A 497 -15.61 8.29 -54.89
C LEU A 497 -16.73 8.08 -55.90
N ILE A 498 -17.46 9.14 -56.24
CA ILE A 498 -18.64 9.09 -57.10
C ILE A 498 -18.26 9.57 -58.49
N ASN A 499 -18.42 8.72 -59.50
CA ASN A 499 -18.15 9.12 -60.87
C ASN A 499 -19.20 10.13 -61.37
N GLU A 500 -18.77 11.27 -61.91
CA GLU A 500 -19.66 12.36 -62.32
C GLU A 500 -20.58 12.02 -63.50
N ASN A 501 -20.14 11.12 -64.38
CA ASN A 501 -20.98 10.74 -65.52
C ASN A 501 -22.11 9.78 -65.14
N SER A 502 -21.81 8.79 -64.29
CA SER A 502 -22.73 7.71 -63.92
C SER A 502 -23.49 7.97 -62.63
N GLN A 503 -23.00 8.87 -61.77
CA GLN A 503 -23.47 9.09 -60.40
C GLN A 503 -23.42 7.80 -59.55
N LYS A 504 -22.41 6.96 -59.80
CA LYS A 504 -22.17 5.68 -59.13
C LYS A 504 -20.84 5.68 -58.41
N CYS A 505 -20.76 4.88 -57.36
CA CYS A 505 -19.63 4.83 -56.44
C CYS A 505 -18.57 3.83 -56.91
N LEU A 506 -17.30 4.14 -56.65
CA LEU A 506 -16.18 3.20 -56.76
C LEU A 506 -16.36 2.06 -55.75
N ASP A 507 -16.45 0.84 -56.23
CA ASP A 507 -16.96 -0.31 -55.49
C ASP A 507 -16.04 -1.53 -55.62
N VAL A 508 -15.80 -2.22 -54.50
CA VAL A 508 -15.22 -3.56 -54.49
C VAL A 508 -16.31 -4.58 -54.77
N GLN A 509 -16.19 -5.33 -55.88
CA GLN A 509 -17.21 -6.28 -56.30
C GLN A 509 -17.60 -7.24 -55.17
N SER A 510 -18.88 -7.21 -54.80
CA SER A 510 -19.47 -8.07 -53.76
C SER A 510 -18.78 -7.99 -52.40
N SER A 511 -18.05 -6.91 -52.10
CA SER A 511 -17.20 -6.78 -50.90
C SER A 511 -16.18 -7.91 -50.74
N ASN A 512 -15.78 -8.58 -51.84
CA ASN A 512 -14.89 -9.74 -51.77
C ASN A 512 -13.46 -9.30 -51.42
N PRO A 513 -12.87 -9.81 -50.30
CA PRO A 513 -11.52 -9.44 -49.90
C PRO A 513 -10.43 -10.20 -50.67
N ALA A 514 -10.75 -11.04 -51.65
CA ALA A 514 -9.74 -11.78 -52.41
C ALA A 514 -8.87 -10.82 -53.26
N ASN A 515 -7.57 -11.09 -53.32
CA ASN A 515 -6.68 -10.41 -54.26
C ASN A 515 -7.12 -10.67 -55.71
N GLY A 516 -7.09 -9.64 -56.56
CA GLY A 516 -7.61 -9.69 -57.92
C GLY A 516 -9.14 -9.46 -58.01
N THR A 517 -9.81 -9.18 -56.89
CA THR A 517 -11.24 -8.79 -56.94
C THR A 517 -11.40 -7.53 -57.77
N LYS A 518 -12.34 -7.55 -58.71
CA LYS A 518 -12.60 -6.44 -59.61
C LYS A 518 -13.04 -5.17 -58.87
N ILE A 519 -12.47 -4.03 -59.28
CA ILE A 519 -12.99 -2.72 -58.93
C ILE A 519 -13.94 -2.25 -60.04
N GLN A 520 -15.10 -1.77 -59.63
CA GLN A 520 -16.21 -1.43 -60.53
C GLN A 520 -16.91 -0.15 -60.07
N ILE A 521 -17.82 0.36 -60.90
CA ILE A 521 -18.85 1.29 -60.43
C ILE A 521 -20.13 0.54 -60.05
N TRP A 522 -20.75 0.97 -58.96
CA TRP A 522 -22.02 0.42 -58.51
C TRP A 522 -22.90 1.52 -57.93
N THR A 523 -24.22 1.32 -57.98
CA THR A 523 -25.20 2.20 -57.32
C THR A 523 -24.75 2.49 -55.88
N CYS A 524 -24.61 3.77 -55.55
CA CYS A 524 -24.18 4.19 -54.23
C CYS A 524 -25.17 3.69 -53.18
N ASN A 525 -24.70 2.83 -52.27
CA ASN A 525 -25.53 2.13 -51.29
C ASN A 525 -25.02 2.28 -49.86
N GLY A 526 -23.98 3.09 -49.65
CA GLY A 526 -23.40 3.37 -48.34
C GLY A 526 -22.66 2.18 -47.71
N SER A 527 -22.47 1.08 -48.44
CA SER A 527 -21.71 -0.06 -47.93
C SER A 527 -20.23 0.27 -47.80
N LYS A 528 -19.55 -0.39 -46.86
CA LYS A 528 -18.10 -0.22 -46.66
C LYS A 528 -17.25 -0.67 -47.86
N ALA A 529 -17.81 -1.41 -48.82
CA ALA A 529 -17.15 -1.72 -50.09
C ALA A 529 -16.99 -0.50 -51.02
N GLN A 530 -17.73 0.57 -50.75
CA GLN A 530 -17.69 1.83 -51.50
C GLN A 530 -16.93 2.93 -50.76
N GLN A 531 -16.33 2.61 -49.61
CA GLN A 531 -15.63 3.54 -48.75
C GLN A 531 -14.12 3.32 -48.85
N TRP A 532 -13.40 4.42 -49.09
CA TRP A 532 -11.97 4.45 -49.36
C TRP A 532 -11.28 5.50 -48.49
N ASN A 533 -10.10 5.16 -47.98
CA ASN A 533 -9.19 6.04 -47.27
C ASN A 533 -8.02 6.41 -48.19
N PHE A 534 -7.70 7.69 -48.29
CA PHE A 534 -6.61 8.23 -49.09
C PHE A 534 -6.20 9.61 -48.56
N ASP A 535 -5.03 10.09 -48.99
CA ASP A 535 -4.58 11.47 -48.79
C ASP A 535 -4.84 12.26 -50.08
N VAL A 536 -5.57 13.37 -50.00
CA VAL A 536 -5.87 14.23 -51.16
C VAL A 536 -4.69 15.13 -51.54
N ARG A 537 -3.74 15.35 -50.61
CA ARG A 537 -2.59 16.25 -50.76
C ARG A 537 -1.34 15.52 -51.26
N ALA A 538 -1.30 14.19 -51.15
CA ALA A 538 -0.15 13.37 -51.53
C ALA A 538 -0.56 12.21 -52.43
N ALA A 539 0.38 11.70 -53.22
CA ALA A 539 0.18 10.45 -53.94
C ALA A 539 0.27 9.27 -52.95
N GLY A 540 -0.71 8.39 -52.96
CA GLY A 540 -0.79 7.31 -51.99
C GLY A 540 -1.75 6.20 -52.39
N GLU A 541 -1.93 5.25 -51.48
CA GLU A 541 -2.86 4.14 -51.64
C GLU A 541 -4.31 4.60 -51.49
N LEU A 542 -5.20 4.12 -52.38
CA LEU A 542 -6.64 4.13 -52.12
C LEU A 542 -7.00 2.83 -51.41
N ARG A 543 -7.21 2.90 -50.09
CA ARG A 543 -7.45 1.72 -49.25
C ARG A 543 -8.92 1.56 -48.94
N ASN A 544 -9.48 0.41 -49.25
CA ASN A 544 -10.89 0.11 -48.97
C ASN A 544 -11.12 -0.23 -47.49
N VAL A 545 -12.19 0.33 -46.91
CA VAL A 545 -12.48 0.26 -45.46
C VAL A 545 -12.91 -1.12 -44.98
N VAL A 546 -13.58 -1.94 -45.81
CA VAL A 546 -14.02 -3.29 -45.39
C VAL A 546 -12.97 -4.36 -45.56
N THR A 547 -12.14 -4.25 -46.60
CA THR A 547 -11.16 -5.28 -46.96
C THR A 547 -9.76 -5.00 -46.42
N ASP A 548 -9.46 -3.76 -46.02
CA ASP A 548 -8.13 -3.27 -45.67
C ASP A 548 -7.08 -3.51 -46.79
N LYS A 549 -7.57 -3.56 -48.03
CA LYS A 549 -6.79 -3.76 -49.25
C LYS A 549 -6.85 -2.53 -50.14
N CYS A 550 -5.94 -2.45 -51.09
CA CYS A 550 -5.70 -1.27 -51.89
C CYS A 550 -6.16 -1.47 -53.33
N LEU A 551 -6.64 -0.40 -53.95
CA LEU A 551 -6.79 -0.34 -55.40
C LEU A 551 -5.40 -0.51 -56.03
N ASP A 552 -5.31 -1.37 -57.03
CA ASP A 552 -4.05 -1.77 -57.65
C ASP A 552 -4.26 -1.97 -59.16
N LEU A 553 -3.16 -1.88 -59.91
CA LEU A 553 -3.14 -1.95 -61.37
C LEU A 553 -2.25 -3.11 -61.83
N HIS A 554 -2.74 -3.92 -62.76
CA HIS A 554 -1.96 -5.02 -63.33
C HIS A 554 -0.76 -4.50 -64.15
N THR A 555 -1.01 -3.55 -65.05
CA THR A 555 -0.02 -2.89 -65.90
C THR A 555 -0.41 -1.42 -66.08
N PHE A 556 0.44 -0.64 -66.74
CA PHE A 556 0.17 0.77 -67.03
C PHE A 556 -0.38 1.00 -68.46
N ASP A 557 -0.85 -0.05 -69.12
CA ASP A 557 -1.44 0.02 -70.45
C ASP A 557 -2.87 0.59 -70.41
N ASN A 558 -3.33 1.15 -71.52
CA ASN A 558 -4.72 1.61 -71.61
C ASN A 558 -5.70 0.44 -71.55
N SER A 559 -6.85 0.72 -70.97
CA SER A 559 -7.99 -0.21 -70.87
C SER A 559 -7.71 -1.46 -70.05
N GLN A 560 -6.78 -1.36 -69.10
CA GLN A 560 -6.55 -2.40 -68.10
C GLN A 560 -7.40 -2.13 -66.87
N ASP A 561 -8.19 -3.11 -66.47
CA ASP A 561 -9.05 -3.02 -65.30
C ASP A 561 -8.21 -2.93 -64.02
N SER A 562 -8.67 -2.09 -63.09
CA SER A 562 -8.14 -2.04 -61.73
C SER A 562 -8.76 -3.14 -60.88
N TRP A 563 -8.01 -3.60 -59.88
CA TRP A 563 -8.43 -4.64 -58.96
C TRP A 563 -8.08 -4.28 -57.52
N LEU A 564 -8.50 -5.14 -56.61
CA LEU A 564 -8.13 -5.11 -55.21
C LEU A 564 -6.90 -5.98 -54.96
N TRP A 565 -5.90 -5.46 -54.26
CA TRP A 565 -4.71 -6.22 -53.87
C TRP A 565 -4.24 -5.90 -52.46
N THR A 566 -3.43 -6.78 -51.87
CA THR A 566 -2.77 -6.49 -50.60
C THR A 566 -1.95 -5.21 -50.73
N CYS A 567 -2.21 -4.24 -49.85
CA CYS A 567 -1.45 -2.98 -49.81
C CYS A 567 0.03 -3.26 -49.59
N ASN A 568 0.87 -2.75 -50.48
CA ASN A 568 2.30 -3.04 -50.53
C ASN A 568 3.15 -1.80 -50.86
N GLY A 569 2.53 -0.61 -51.00
CA GLY A 569 3.22 0.64 -51.28
C GLY A 569 3.97 0.70 -52.63
N THR A 570 3.72 -0.25 -53.53
CA THR A 570 4.36 -0.28 -54.84
C THR A 570 3.73 0.73 -55.80
N ASN A 571 4.43 1.01 -56.90
CA ASN A 571 4.02 1.99 -57.90
C ASN A 571 2.59 1.79 -58.47
N PRO A 572 2.11 0.55 -58.73
CA PRO A 572 0.72 0.31 -59.14
C PRO A 572 -0.36 0.74 -58.15
N GLN A 573 -0.01 1.00 -56.89
CA GLN A 573 -0.95 1.41 -55.83
C GLN A 573 -0.85 2.90 -55.48
N LYS A 574 -0.04 3.68 -56.21
CA LYS A 574 0.16 5.10 -55.92
C LYS A 574 -0.66 5.98 -56.86
N PHE A 575 -1.70 6.57 -56.30
CA PHE A 575 -2.61 7.47 -57.01
C PHE A 575 -2.54 8.86 -56.42
N ARG A 576 -2.59 9.86 -57.30
CA ARG A 576 -2.65 11.27 -56.96
C ARG A 576 -4.03 11.80 -57.29
N ILE A 577 -4.71 12.34 -56.30
CA ILE A 577 -6.00 13.00 -56.50
C ILE A 577 -5.73 14.44 -56.90
N VAL A 578 -6.25 14.83 -58.05
CA VAL A 578 -6.08 16.17 -58.63
C VAL A 578 -7.45 16.84 -58.73
N PRO A 579 -7.83 17.64 -57.71
CA PRO A 579 -9.06 18.45 -57.77
C PRO A 579 -9.03 19.36 -58.99
N GLN A 580 -10.12 19.41 -59.74
CA GLN A 580 -10.26 20.27 -60.92
C GLN A 580 -10.78 21.66 -60.57
N GLY A 581 -11.13 21.90 -59.29
CA GLY A 581 -11.63 23.15 -58.76
C GLY A 581 -11.83 23.06 -57.25
N HIS A 582 -12.38 24.13 -56.69
CA HIS A 582 -12.76 24.18 -55.29
C HIS A 582 -14.08 24.94 -55.13
N LYS A 583 -14.88 24.56 -54.13
CA LYS A 583 -16.00 25.40 -53.69
C LYS A 583 -15.67 26.27 -52.49
N GLY A 584 -14.51 26.06 -51.86
CA GLY A 584 -13.84 26.91 -50.87
C GLY A 584 -14.71 27.98 -50.20
N THR A 585 -14.28 29.24 -50.29
CA THR A 585 -15.02 30.40 -49.77
C THR A 585 -16.37 30.66 -50.43
N ASP A 586 -16.67 29.97 -51.52
CA ASP A 586 -17.83 30.19 -52.38
C ASP A 586 -19.02 29.29 -51.98
N SER A 587 -18.80 28.34 -51.06
CA SER A 587 -19.84 27.50 -50.47
C SER A 587 -20.44 28.13 -49.21
N LEU A 588 -21.77 28.12 -49.09
CA LEU A 588 -22.48 28.51 -47.86
C LEU A 588 -22.13 27.64 -46.64
N SER A 589 -21.59 26.44 -46.87
CA SER A 589 -21.17 25.51 -45.82
C SER A 589 -19.71 25.67 -45.39
N TYR A 590 -18.95 26.58 -46.04
CA TYR A 590 -17.55 26.80 -45.71
C TYR A 590 -17.41 27.67 -44.45
N PRO A 591 -16.53 27.30 -43.49
CA PRO A 591 -16.36 28.07 -42.27
C PRO A 591 -15.92 29.50 -42.53
N ASP A 592 -16.48 30.43 -41.76
CA ASP A 592 -16.05 31.82 -41.78
C ASP A 592 -14.64 31.99 -41.17
N LYS A 593 -14.05 33.17 -41.37
CA LYS A 593 -12.72 33.49 -40.84
C LYS A 593 -12.66 33.38 -39.30
N ALA A 594 -13.73 33.70 -38.58
CA ALA A 594 -13.74 33.66 -37.12
C ALA A 594 -13.61 32.21 -36.60
N GLN A 595 -14.19 31.23 -37.30
CA GLN A 595 -14.01 29.81 -36.99
C GLN A 595 -12.56 29.35 -37.21
N PHE A 596 -11.91 29.78 -38.30
CA PHE A 596 -10.48 29.50 -38.52
C PHE A 596 -9.58 30.14 -37.46
N ASP A 597 -9.84 31.40 -37.11
CA ASP A 597 -9.12 32.11 -36.06
C ASP A 597 -9.32 31.41 -34.71
N LYS A 598 -10.56 30.97 -34.40
CA LYS A 598 -10.88 30.19 -33.20
C LYS A 598 -10.10 28.87 -33.16
N ALA A 599 -10.10 28.09 -34.25
CA ALA A 599 -9.37 26.83 -34.30
C ALA A 599 -7.87 27.02 -34.10
N LYS A 600 -7.28 28.06 -34.72
CA LYS A 600 -5.86 28.38 -34.57
C LYS A 600 -5.50 28.78 -33.15
N ALA A 601 -6.33 29.62 -32.54
CA ALA A 601 -6.18 30.02 -31.15
C ALA A 601 -6.31 28.81 -30.21
N GLY A 602 -7.28 27.93 -30.47
CA GLY A 602 -7.51 26.71 -29.70
C GLY A 602 -6.33 25.73 -29.73
N ILE A 603 -5.71 25.50 -30.90
CA ILE A 603 -4.50 24.66 -31.00
C ILE A 603 -3.37 25.25 -30.17
N THR A 604 -3.14 26.56 -30.30
CA THR A 604 -2.08 27.27 -29.56
C THR A 604 -2.32 27.18 -28.05
N ALA A 605 -3.58 27.35 -27.62
CA ALA A 605 -3.97 27.23 -26.22
C ALA A 605 -3.78 25.80 -25.70
N ALA A 606 -4.17 24.79 -26.48
CA ALA A 606 -4.03 23.38 -26.12
C ALA A 606 -2.56 22.98 -25.97
N GLN A 607 -1.70 23.37 -26.90
CA GLN A 607 -0.25 23.15 -26.82
C GLN A 607 0.37 23.82 -25.59
N THR A 608 -0.02 25.07 -25.32
CA THR A 608 0.45 25.81 -24.14
C THR A 608 0.02 25.14 -22.84
N GLN A 609 -1.24 24.71 -22.76
CA GLN A 609 -1.78 24.04 -21.59
C GLN A 609 -1.19 22.65 -21.41
N ALA A 610 -0.98 21.88 -22.48
CA ALA A 610 -0.31 20.57 -22.42
C ALA A 610 1.11 20.68 -21.84
N LYS A 611 1.88 21.66 -22.31
CA LYS A 611 3.21 21.95 -21.76
C LYS A 611 3.16 22.33 -20.28
N LYS A 612 2.20 23.17 -19.88
CA LYS A 612 1.99 23.52 -18.48
C LYS A 612 1.66 22.29 -17.61
N GLN A 613 0.85 21.36 -18.11
CA GLN A 613 0.56 20.12 -17.40
C GLN A 613 1.78 19.21 -17.29
N LEU A 614 2.61 19.11 -18.34
CA LEU A 614 3.88 18.37 -18.28
C LEU A 614 4.79 18.93 -17.17
N ASP A 615 4.94 20.25 -17.09
CA ASP A 615 5.73 20.90 -16.05
C ASP A 615 5.14 20.65 -14.66
N ALA A 616 3.80 20.64 -14.53
CA ALA A 616 3.11 20.31 -13.29
C ALA A 616 3.40 18.86 -12.84
N ILE A 617 3.36 17.89 -13.75
CA ILE A 617 3.65 16.47 -13.45
C ILE A 617 5.12 16.32 -13.03
N LYS A 618 6.06 17.01 -13.69
CA LYS A 618 7.48 17.03 -13.30
C LYS A 618 7.68 17.62 -11.90
N ALA A 619 6.95 18.68 -11.54
CA ALA A 619 6.98 19.23 -10.20
C ALA A 619 6.43 18.25 -9.15
N GLN A 620 5.35 17.52 -9.47
CA GLN A 620 4.84 16.46 -8.58
C GLN A 620 5.86 15.33 -8.40
N LEU A 621 6.55 14.90 -9.47
CA LEU A 621 7.62 13.92 -9.37
C LEU A 621 8.75 14.40 -8.45
N ALA A 622 9.16 15.67 -8.54
CA ALA A 622 10.18 16.22 -7.64
C ALA A 622 9.73 16.21 -6.17
N ALA A 623 8.46 16.55 -5.91
CA ALA A 623 7.88 16.47 -4.57
C ALA A 623 7.85 15.02 -4.04
N ALA A 624 7.40 14.07 -4.86
CA ALA A 624 7.37 12.66 -4.50
C ALA A 624 8.79 12.10 -4.23
N LYS A 625 9.78 12.45 -5.05
CA LYS A 625 11.19 12.05 -4.81
C LYS A 625 11.71 12.56 -3.47
N LYS A 626 11.42 13.81 -3.14
CA LYS A 626 11.78 14.39 -1.84
C LYS A 626 11.12 13.60 -0.69
N ALA A 627 9.85 13.25 -0.83
CA ALA A 627 9.15 12.41 0.14
C ALA A 627 9.74 10.99 0.22
N GLY A 628 10.09 10.36 -0.90
CA GLY A 628 10.79 9.08 -0.94
C GLY A 628 12.08 9.09 -0.13
N THR A 629 12.96 10.07 -0.37
CA THR A 629 14.20 10.22 0.40
C THR A 629 13.94 10.42 1.90
N ALA A 630 12.92 11.20 2.26
CA ALA A 630 12.55 11.42 3.65
C ALA A 630 12.04 10.13 4.33
N SER A 631 11.23 9.35 3.62
CA SER A 631 10.73 8.04 4.07
C SER A 631 11.88 7.06 4.31
N ASP A 632 12.80 6.92 3.35
CA ASP A 632 13.95 6.01 3.48
C ASP A 632 14.84 6.41 4.66
N THR A 633 15.09 7.71 4.82
CA THR A 633 15.92 8.23 5.92
C THR A 633 15.28 7.93 7.28
N ALA A 634 13.96 8.14 7.40
CA ALA A 634 13.22 7.87 8.62
C ALA A 634 13.16 6.38 8.94
N GLU A 635 12.98 5.52 7.93
CA GLU A 635 12.98 4.06 8.08
C GLU A 635 14.35 3.54 8.56
N GLN A 636 15.46 4.01 7.97
CA GLN A 636 16.80 3.65 8.42
C GLN A 636 17.11 4.16 9.84
N ALA A 637 16.55 5.30 10.23
CA ALA A 637 16.63 5.77 11.62
C ALA A 637 15.84 4.87 12.57
N ALA A 638 14.64 4.42 12.18
CA ALA A 638 13.82 3.51 12.97
C ALA A 638 14.52 2.16 13.16
N TYR A 639 15.17 1.63 12.12
CA TYR A 639 15.93 0.39 12.21
C TYR A 639 17.08 0.47 13.21
N ARG A 640 17.80 1.61 13.26
CA ARG A 640 18.84 1.82 14.28
C ARG A 640 18.28 1.87 15.69
N ILE A 641 17.10 2.46 15.88
CA ILE A 641 16.40 2.49 17.18
C ILE A 641 15.99 1.07 17.58
N ALA A 642 15.39 0.31 16.67
CA ALA A 642 15.00 -1.08 16.92
C ALA A 642 16.21 -1.96 17.25
N ASP A 643 17.29 -1.87 16.47
CA ASP A 643 18.52 -2.62 16.72
C ASP A 643 19.13 -2.28 18.09
N ALA A 644 19.17 -1.00 18.46
CA ALA A 644 19.67 -0.56 19.77
C ALA A 644 18.78 -1.04 20.94
N GLY A 645 17.47 -1.17 20.70
CA GLY A 645 16.50 -1.68 21.67
C GLY A 645 16.37 -3.21 21.69
N GLY A 646 17.10 -3.96 20.86
CA GLY A 646 16.93 -5.40 20.74
C GLY A 646 15.60 -5.84 20.10
N ALA A 647 14.88 -4.92 19.45
CA ALA A 647 13.59 -5.17 18.84
C ALA A 647 13.72 -5.58 17.35
N PRO A 648 12.81 -6.38 16.80
CA PRO A 648 12.70 -6.61 15.36
C PRO A 648 12.44 -5.31 14.60
N ARG A 649 13.24 -5.06 13.58
CA ARG A 649 13.08 -3.91 12.68
C ARG A 649 11.66 -3.89 12.09
N GLY A 650 10.98 -2.75 12.25
CA GLY A 650 9.66 -2.52 11.66
C GLY A 650 8.47 -2.77 12.57
N ARG A 651 8.60 -3.58 13.63
CA ARG A 651 7.47 -3.97 14.48
C ARG A 651 6.84 -2.75 15.20
N GLY A 652 7.65 -1.93 15.87
CA GLY A 652 7.20 -0.66 16.46
C GLY A 652 6.82 0.46 15.48
N LEU A 653 6.98 0.27 14.15
CA LEU A 653 6.54 1.25 13.15
C LEU A 653 5.06 1.12 12.80
N LEU A 654 4.36 0.08 13.27
CA LEU A 654 2.98 -0.22 12.89
C LEU A 654 2.90 -0.33 11.35
N VAL A 655 2.04 0.46 10.70
CA VAL A 655 1.91 0.50 9.23
C VAL A 655 3.04 1.26 8.50
N GLY A 656 4.02 1.81 9.23
CA GLY A 656 5.09 2.63 8.67
C GLY A 656 5.84 1.95 7.52
N GLN A 657 6.24 0.69 7.66
CA GLN A 657 6.94 -0.05 6.58
C GLN A 657 6.10 -0.16 5.31
N GLN A 658 4.81 -0.47 5.45
CA GLN A 658 3.88 -0.52 4.32
C GLN A 658 3.74 0.85 3.65
N LYS A 659 3.69 1.93 4.45
CA LYS A 659 3.62 3.28 3.90
C LYS A 659 4.92 3.69 3.22
N ALA A 660 6.09 3.25 3.68
CA ALA A 660 7.35 3.43 2.95
C ALA A 660 7.34 2.72 1.58
N GLN A 661 6.80 1.49 1.49
CA GLN A 661 6.61 0.79 0.22
C GLN A 661 5.73 1.60 -0.75
N VAL A 662 4.58 2.09 -0.25
CA VAL A 662 3.65 2.91 -1.04
C VAL A 662 4.30 4.24 -1.47
N THR A 663 5.13 4.86 -0.64
CA THR A 663 5.87 6.09 -0.98
C THR A 663 6.77 5.85 -2.20
N GLN A 664 7.57 4.79 -2.19
CA GLN A 664 8.46 4.47 -3.31
C GLN A 664 7.68 3.99 -4.55
N GLY A 665 6.58 3.28 -4.34
CA GLY A 665 5.62 2.97 -5.40
C GLY A 665 5.10 4.25 -6.08
N ALA A 666 4.72 5.26 -5.31
CA ALA A 666 4.19 6.52 -5.83
C ALA A 666 5.25 7.30 -6.64
N VAL A 667 6.52 7.29 -6.19
CA VAL A 667 7.64 7.83 -6.96
C VAL A 667 7.76 7.14 -8.32
N ALA A 668 7.83 5.81 -8.35
CA ALA A 668 7.95 5.04 -9.59
C ALA A 668 6.74 5.23 -10.53
N GLY A 669 5.53 5.30 -9.95
CA GLY A 669 4.31 5.62 -10.69
C GLY A 669 4.38 6.98 -11.38
N LEU A 670 4.84 8.02 -10.68
CA LEU A 670 5.04 9.36 -11.26
C LEU A 670 6.16 9.39 -12.31
N GLU A 671 7.23 8.62 -12.16
CA GLU A 671 8.27 8.51 -13.20
C GLU A 671 7.71 7.93 -14.50
N ALA A 672 6.83 6.93 -14.41
CA ALA A 672 6.12 6.40 -15.57
C ALA A 672 5.15 7.44 -16.17
N LEU A 673 4.42 8.19 -15.32
CA LEU A 673 3.53 9.26 -15.79
C LEU A 673 4.28 10.38 -16.50
N VAL A 674 5.48 10.78 -16.04
CA VAL A 674 6.30 11.79 -16.75
C VAL A 674 6.65 11.32 -18.17
N LYS A 675 7.06 10.04 -18.34
CA LYS A 675 7.37 9.50 -19.67
C LYS A 675 6.15 9.47 -20.60
N ALA A 676 4.98 9.11 -20.04
CA ALA A 676 3.72 9.16 -20.77
C ALA A 676 3.34 10.60 -21.14
N ALA A 677 3.53 11.54 -20.22
CA ALA A 677 3.24 12.97 -20.41
C ALA A 677 4.12 13.61 -21.48
N GLU A 678 5.42 13.27 -21.54
CA GLU A 678 6.31 13.73 -22.60
C GLU A 678 5.86 13.22 -23.98
N THR A 679 5.36 11.98 -24.03
CA THR A 679 4.80 11.40 -25.26
C THR A 679 3.51 12.09 -25.67
N ALA A 680 2.59 12.33 -24.73
CA ALA A 680 1.34 13.03 -25.01
C ALA A 680 1.55 14.51 -25.37
N GLU A 681 2.52 15.20 -24.74
CA GLU A 681 2.87 16.57 -25.12
C GLU A 681 3.42 16.62 -26.54
N ALA A 682 4.24 15.65 -26.94
CA ALA A 682 4.67 15.50 -28.33
C ALA A 682 3.48 15.27 -29.29
N ALA A 683 2.46 14.49 -28.87
CA ALA A 683 1.23 14.29 -29.64
C ALA A 683 0.50 15.61 -29.92
N THR A 684 0.46 16.54 -28.95
CA THR A 684 -0.21 17.85 -29.09
C THR A 684 0.46 18.77 -30.11
N ARG A 685 1.73 18.51 -30.43
CA ARG A 685 2.53 19.26 -31.40
C ARG A 685 2.60 18.58 -32.77
N ALA A 686 2.14 17.34 -32.87
CA ALA A 686 2.23 16.55 -34.09
C ALA A 686 1.14 16.91 -35.10
N SER A 687 1.29 16.42 -36.34
CA SER A 687 0.25 16.54 -37.37
C SER A 687 -0.96 15.65 -37.02
N ALA A 688 -2.11 15.94 -37.64
CA ALA A 688 -3.36 15.19 -37.45
C ALA A 688 -3.24 13.66 -37.64
N GLY A 689 -2.34 13.19 -38.50
CA GLY A 689 -2.13 11.75 -38.72
C GLY A 689 -1.33 11.09 -37.59
N ASP A 690 -0.34 11.80 -37.07
CA ASP A 690 0.63 11.27 -36.10
C ASP A 690 0.10 11.34 -34.66
N SER A 691 -0.65 12.40 -34.33
CA SER A 691 -1.25 12.68 -33.02
C SER A 691 -2.03 11.49 -32.45
N LYS A 692 -2.87 10.83 -33.25
CA LYS A 692 -3.67 9.66 -32.81
C LYS A 692 -2.80 8.51 -32.35
N THR A 693 -1.77 8.17 -33.13
CA THR A 693 -0.85 7.07 -32.80
C THR A 693 -0.03 7.38 -31.56
N ILE A 694 0.45 8.62 -31.43
CA ILE A 694 1.22 9.07 -30.27
C ILE A 694 0.34 9.12 -29.01
N ALA A 695 -0.92 9.58 -29.12
CA ALA A 695 -1.88 9.57 -28.02
C ALA A 695 -2.18 8.15 -27.52
N GLN A 696 -2.40 7.19 -28.42
CA GLN A 696 -2.60 5.78 -28.06
C GLN A 696 -1.38 5.19 -27.36
N ARG A 697 -0.17 5.56 -27.79
CA ARG A 697 1.06 5.17 -27.09
C ARG A 697 1.14 5.78 -25.69
N ALA A 698 0.80 7.06 -25.53
CA ALA A 698 0.79 7.71 -24.23
C ALA A 698 -0.22 7.09 -23.27
N LEU A 699 -1.39 6.68 -23.76
CA LEU A 699 -2.39 5.93 -22.99
C LEU A 699 -1.84 4.60 -22.49
N ALA A 700 -1.21 3.82 -23.37
CA ALA A 700 -0.58 2.56 -22.98
C ALA A 700 0.52 2.76 -21.92
N GLN A 701 1.33 3.81 -22.05
CA GLN A 701 2.36 4.16 -21.06
C GLN A 701 1.78 4.64 -19.73
N ALA A 702 0.69 5.41 -19.75
CA ALA A 702 -0.01 5.84 -18.54
C ALA A 702 -0.58 4.64 -17.77
N ALA A 703 -1.15 3.66 -18.47
CA ALA A 703 -1.65 2.42 -17.88
C ALA A 703 -0.54 1.59 -17.21
N GLN A 704 0.70 1.65 -17.73
CA GLN A 704 1.87 0.97 -17.15
C GLN A 704 2.31 1.55 -15.80
N SER A 705 1.92 2.78 -15.43
CA SER A 705 2.26 3.39 -14.13
C SER A 705 1.89 2.51 -12.92
N LYS A 706 0.79 1.75 -13.01
CA LYS A 706 0.37 0.79 -11.98
C LYS A 706 1.33 -0.38 -11.80
N ALA A 707 1.90 -0.87 -12.90
CA ALA A 707 2.87 -1.95 -12.85
C ALA A 707 4.17 -1.47 -12.21
N GLU A 708 4.65 -0.27 -12.58
CA GLU A 708 5.86 0.31 -12.00
C GLU A 708 5.68 0.62 -10.50
N PHE A 709 4.52 1.15 -10.09
CA PHE A 709 4.18 1.33 -8.68
C PHE A 709 4.31 0.02 -7.90
N ARG A 710 3.64 -1.05 -8.37
CA ARG A 710 3.60 -2.35 -7.67
C ARG A 710 4.99 -2.98 -7.60
N LYS A 711 5.75 -2.88 -8.69
CA LYS A 711 7.11 -3.39 -8.77
C LYS A 711 8.04 -2.70 -7.77
N ALA A 712 8.00 -1.37 -7.69
CA ALA A 712 8.82 -0.62 -6.73
C ALA A 712 8.40 -0.91 -5.28
N ALA A 713 7.10 -0.92 -4.99
CA ALA A 713 6.59 -1.28 -3.66
C ALA A 713 7.03 -2.70 -3.24
N ALA A 714 6.96 -3.68 -4.15
CA ALA A 714 7.41 -5.05 -3.90
C ALA A 714 8.93 -5.14 -3.66
N ALA A 715 9.74 -4.37 -4.40
CA ALA A 715 11.19 -4.33 -4.19
C ALA A 715 11.56 -3.75 -2.80
N VAL A 716 10.81 -2.75 -2.33
CA VAL A 716 10.98 -2.23 -0.96
C VAL A 716 10.55 -3.28 0.07
N ALA A 717 9.43 -3.97 -0.13
CA ALA A 717 9.00 -5.04 0.77
C ALA A 717 10.03 -6.17 0.86
N GLU A 718 10.66 -6.56 -0.25
CA GLU A 718 11.76 -7.53 -0.28
C GLU A 718 12.97 -7.03 0.52
N ALA A 719 13.35 -5.76 0.34
CA ALA A 719 14.45 -5.14 1.09
C ALA A 719 14.17 -5.08 2.60
N GLN A 720 12.92 -4.77 2.99
CA GLN A 720 12.48 -4.77 4.39
C GLN A 720 12.52 -6.17 4.99
N ALA A 721 12.05 -7.19 4.26
CA ALA A 721 12.12 -8.58 4.70
C ALA A 721 13.58 -9.03 4.90
N LYS A 722 14.47 -8.64 3.98
CA LYS A 722 15.91 -8.88 4.13
C LYS A 722 16.48 -8.16 5.36
N ALA A 723 16.14 -6.90 5.55
CA ALA A 723 16.60 -6.12 6.70
C ALA A 723 16.13 -6.71 8.04
N ALA A 724 14.90 -7.23 8.10
CA ALA A 724 14.37 -7.93 9.27
C ALA A 724 15.11 -9.25 9.52
N ALA A 725 15.42 -10.02 8.47
CA ALA A 725 16.21 -11.25 8.60
C ALA A 725 17.66 -10.98 9.08
N ASP A 726 18.28 -9.91 8.58
CA ASP A 726 19.62 -9.48 9.02
C ASP A 726 19.61 -9.02 10.49
N ALA A 727 18.56 -8.31 10.92
CA ALA A 727 18.37 -7.93 12.32
C ALA A 727 18.14 -9.16 13.23
N ALA A 728 17.30 -10.11 12.79
CA ALA A 728 17.09 -11.35 13.52
C ALA A 728 18.40 -12.14 13.69
N LYS A 729 19.28 -12.12 12.68
CA LYS A 729 20.63 -12.71 12.80
C LYS A 729 21.47 -11.98 13.85
N LEU A 730 21.51 -10.64 13.79
CA LEU A 730 22.23 -9.82 14.78
C LEU A 730 21.74 -10.11 16.21
N HIS A 731 20.43 -10.19 16.42
CA HIS A 731 19.83 -10.49 17.72
C HIS A 731 20.22 -11.87 18.23
N ARG A 732 20.24 -12.89 17.35
CA ARG A 732 20.75 -14.23 17.72
C ARG A 732 22.22 -14.22 18.10
N ASP A 733 23.05 -13.49 17.35
CA ASP A 733 24.49 -13.42 17.60
C ASP A 733 24.78 -12.70 18.93
N ASN A 734 24.04 -11.63 19.23
CA ASN A 734 24.09 -10.94 20.52
C ASN A 734 23.66 -11.85 21.66
N ALA A 735 22.52 -12.56 21.52
CA ALA A 735 22.03 -13.49 22.53
C ALA A 735 23.04 -14.63 22.82
N LYS A 736 23.73 -15.11 21.77
CA LYS A 736 24.81 -16.09 21.93
C LYS A 736 25.96 -15.53 22.76
N LYS A 737 26.40 -14.30 22.48
CA LYS A 737 27.48 -13.63 23.22
C LYS A 737 27.10 -13.35 24.68
N ASP A 738 25.85 -12.97 24.92
CA ASP A 738 25.33 -12.75 26.28
C ASP A 738 25.29 -14.05 27.07
N LYS A 739 24.88 -15.16 26.43
CA LYS A 739 24.98 -16.50 27.01
C LYS A 739 26.42 -16.86 27.39
N GLU A 740 27.38 -16.69 26.48
CA GLU A 740 28.80 -16.97 26.74
C GLU A 740 29.34 -16.12 27.91
N THR A 741 28.91 -14.87 27.99
CA THR A 741 29.26 -13.95 29.10
C THR A 741 28.63 -14.40 30.43
N ALA A 742 27.38 -14.85 30.41
CA ALA A 742 26.69 -15.37 31.59
C ALA A 742 27.33 -16.67 32.09
N GLU A 743 27.70 -17.58 31.19
CA GLU A 743 28.43 -18.82 31.52
C GLU A 743 29.79 -18.53 32.17
N ALA A 744 30.53 -17.52 31.66
CA ALA A 744 31.78 -17.08 32.26
C ALA A 744 31.58 -16.53 33.69
N LYS A 745 30.58 -15.66 33.90
CA LYS A 745 30.26 -15.12 35.23
C LYS A 745 29.76 -16.21 36.20
N LEU A 746 29.01 -17.19 35.71
CA LEU A 746 28.59 -18.33 36.52
C LEU A 746 29.80 -19.14 36.98
N ALA A 747 30.77 -19.40 36.10
CA ALA A 747 32.01 -20.09 36.46
C ALA A 747 32.80 -19.33 37.54
N GLU A 748 32.89 -18.00 37.45
CA GLU A 748 33.50 -17.16 38.49
C GLU A 748 32.74 -17.25 39.83
N THR A 749 31.41 -17.22 39.78
CA THR A 749 30.55 -17.29 40.96
C THR A 749 30.66 -18.64 41.65
N LEU A 750 30.65 -19.73 40.89
CA LEU A 750 30.83 -21.09 41.42
C LEU A 750 32.22 -21.28 42.04
N LYS A 751 33.26 -20.67 41.45
CA LYS A 751 34.60 -20.66 42.04
C LYS A 751 34.61 -19.91 43.38
N ALA A 752 34.02 -18.71 43.43
CA ALA A 752 33.93 -17.93 44.66
C ALA A 752 33.12 -18.65 45.75
N GLU A 753 32.05 -19.36 45.38
CA GLU A 753 31.30 -20.22 46.30
C GLU A 753 32.16 -21.38 46.83
N GLY A 754 32.94 -22.02 45.95
CA GLY A 754 33.91 -23.05 46.33
C GLY A 754 34.94 -22.54 47.34
N ASP A 755 35.53 -21.37 47.07
CA ASP A 755 36.51 -20.71 47.94
C ASP A 755 35.87 -20.34 49.30
N ALA A 756 34.64 -19.84 49.30
CA ALA A 756 33.90 -19.53 50.52
C ALA A 756 33.58 -20.79 51.35
N LYS A 757 33.19 -21.89 50.71
CA LYS A 757 32.98 -23.18 51.39
C LYS A 757 34.28 -23.73 51.98
N ALA A 758 35.39 -23.61 51.27
CA ALA A 758 36.70 -24.01 51.76
C ALA A 758 37.13 -23.18 52.98
N ALA A 759 36.96 -21.86 52.92
CA ALA A 759 37.22 -20.96 54.05
C ALA A 759 36.34 -21.27 55.27
N ALA A 760 35.05 -21.57 55.05
CA ALA A 760 34.14 -21.98 56.12
C ALA A 760 34.55 -23.32 56.76
N ALA A 761 35.02 -24.28 55.96
CA ALA A 761 35.53 -25.56 56.46
C ALA A 761 36.81 -25.37 57.29
N ASP A 762 37.75 -24.53 56.83
CA ASP A 762 38.97 -24.17 57.58
C ASP A 762 38.64 -23.46 58.91
N ALA A 763 37.73 -22.49 58.89
CA ALA A 763 37.26 -21.81 60.10
C ALA A 763 36.61 -22.80 61.09
N ARG A 764 35.83 -23.77 60.60
CA ARG A 764 35.24 -24.83 61.42
C ARG A 764 36.30 -25.75 62.01
N ALA A 765 37.32 -26.14 61.24
CA ALA A 765 38.43 -26.95 61.72
C ALA A 765 39.21 -26.23 62.82
N LYS A 766 39.51 -24.94 62.63
CA LYS A 766 40.15 -24.09 63.65
C LYS A 766 39.31 -23.96 64.92
N ARG A 767 37.99 -23.79 64.80
CA ARG A 767 37.08 -23.79 65.96
C ARG A 767 37.13 -25.12 66.74
N LEU A 768 37.06 -26.25 66.05
CA LEU A 768 37.12 -27.57 66.69
C LEU A 768 38.47 -27.80 67.39
N ALA A 769 39.58 -27.33 66.81
CA ALA A 769 40.88 -27.36 67.46
C ALA A 769 40.91 -26.50 68.73
N ALA A 770 40.39 -25.26 68.67
CA ALA A 770 40.28 -24.37 69.83
C ALA A 770 39.40 -24.97 70.95
N GLU A 771 38.28 -25.63 70.61
CA GLU A 771 37.43 -26.33 71.58
C GLU A 771 38.13 -27.52 72.24
N ALA A 772 38.99 -28.22 71.50
CA ALA A 772 39.82 -29.31 72.05
C ALA A 772 40.91 -28.77 73.00
N GLU A 773 41.54 -27.65 72.64
CA GLU A 773 42.49 -26.95 73.51
C GLU A 773 41.79 -26.43 74.77
N GLU A 774 40.59 -25.85 74.67
CA GLU A 774 39.80 -25.40 75.81
C GLU A 774 39.48 -26.55 76.78
N LYS A 775 39.06 -27.71 76.26
CA LYS A 775 38.85 -28.92 77.09
C LYS A 775 40.13 -29.34 77.80
N THR A 776 41.25 -29.31 77.10
CA THR A 776 42.57 -29.66 77.66
C THR A 776 42.95 -28.67 78.77
N ALA A 777 42.80 -27.36 78.52
CA ALA A 777 43.06 -26.31 79.50
C ALA A 777 42.16 -26.44 80.75
N LYS A 778 40.88 -26.82 80.57
CA LYS A 778 39.96 -27.06 81.68
C LYS A 778 40.38 -28.26 82.53
N ALA A 779 40.77 -29.37 81.90
CA ALA A 779 41.28 -30.55 82.59
C ALA A 779 42.58 -30.25 83.36
N GLU A 780 43.50 -29.49 82.78
CA GLU A 780 44.72 -29.05 83.46
C GLU A 780 44.43 -28.09 84.62
N LYS A 781 43.43 -27.21 84.49
CA LYS A 781 42.95 -26.36 85.60
C LYS A 781 42.40 -27.19 86.76
N GLU A 782 41.63 -28.24 86.48
CA GLU A 782 41.11 -29.16 87.51
C GLU A 782 42.25 -29.94 88.20
N LYS A 783 43.23 -30.43 87.44
CA LYS A 783 44.45 -31.05 88.01
C LYS A 783 45.24 -30.07 88.88
N ALA A 784 45.42 -28.83 88.43
CA ALA A 784 46.11 -27.80 89.20
C ALA A 784 45.38 -27.50 90.52
N ALA A 785 44.05 -27.40 90.49
CA ALA A 785 43.24 -27.22 91.70
C ALA A 785 43.37 -28.41 92.67
N ALA A 786 43.36 -29.64 92.16
CA ALA A 786 43.58 -30.84 92.96
C ALA A 786 44.98 -30.86 93.61
N LYS A 787 46.02 -30.52 92.84
CA LYS A 787 47.39 -30.41 93.36
C LYS A 787 47.53 -29.31 94.41
N GLN A 788 46.82 -28.21 94.25
CA GLN A 788 46.80 -27.14 95.24
C GLN A 788 46.08 -27.56 96.53
N ALA A 789 45.02 -28.37 96.44
CA ALA A 789 44.36 -28.96 97.59
C ALA A 789 45.27 -29.97 98.33
N GLU A 790 45.98 -30.83 97.61
CA GLU A 790 47.00 -31.73 98.18
C GLU A 790 48.11 -30.95 98.90
N ALA A 791 48.63 -29.88 98.28
CA ALA A 791 49.65 -29.03 98.89
C ALA A 791 49.15 -28.35 100.17
N ASN A 792 47.90 -27.89 100.19
CA ASN A 792 47.27 -27.34 101.39
C ASN A 792 47.11 -28.40 102.50
N GLN A 793 46.77 -29.64 102.15
CA GLN A 793 46.70 -30.74 103.09
C GLN A 793 48.07 -31.08 103.68
N HIS A 794 49.12 -31.13 102.86
CA HIS A 794 50.50 -31.31 103.34
C HIS A 794 50.93 -30.19 104.28
N LYS A 795 50.53 -28.95 104.01
CA LYS A 795 50.79 -27.81 104.90
C LYS A 795 50.10 -27.97 106.27
N LEU A 796 48.83 -28.39 106.29
CA LEU A 796 48.10 -28.67 107.53
C LEU A 796 48.74 -29.81 108.33
N ASN A 797 49.14 -30.90 107.66
CA ASN A 797 49.84 -32.01 108.30
C ASN A 797 51.19 -31.56 108.89
N ALA A 798 51.97 -30.75 108.15
CA ALA A 798 53.23 -30.20 108.64
C ALA A 798 53.03 -29.27 109.86
N GLN A 799 51.94 -28.49 109.89
CA GLN A 799 51.58 -27.69 111.06
C GLN A 799 51.21 -28.55 112.27
N ALA A 800 50.44 -29.63 112.07
CA ALA A 800 50.10 -30.58 113.13
C ALA A 800 51.35 -31.27 113.70
N GLU A 801 52.28 -31.69 112.84
CA GLU A 801 53.57 -32.26 113.26
C GLU A 801 54.45 -31.24 113.99
N ALA A 802 54.46 -29.98 113.55
CA ALA A 802 55.14 -28.91 114.28
C ALA A 802 54.56 -28.69 115.69
N THR A 803 53.23 -28.75 115.84
CA THR A 803 52.57 -28.70 117.15
C THR A 803 52.91 -29.92 118.01
N ASN A 804 52.94 -31.12 117.43
CA ASN A 804 53.35 -32.33 118.15
C ASN A 804 54.81 -32.27 118.63
N ALA A 805 55.71 -31.74 117.79
CA ALA A 805 57.11 -31.50 118.15
C ALA A 805 57.24 -30.48 119.28
N GLN A 806 56.47 -29.38 119.22
CA GLN A 806 56.41 -28.36 120.29
C GLN A 806 55.91 -28.95 121.61
N ASN A 807 54.82 -29.71 121.60
CA ASN A 807 54.28 -30.39 122.79
C ASN A 807 55.28 -31.40 123.38
N SER A 808 56.04 -32.09 122.53
CA SER A 808 57.07 -33.03 122.96
C SER A 808 58.27 -32.30 123.58
N LYS A 809 58.65 -31.15 123.02
CA LYS A 809 59.67 -30.27 123.59
C LYS A 809 59.25 -29.75 124.97
N GLU A 810 58.01 -29.28 125.13
CA GLU A 810 57.49 -28.81 126.43
C GLU A 810 57.47 -29.92 127.48
N LYS A 811 57.14 -31.15 127.10
CA LYS A 811 57.24 -32.33 127.98
C LYS A 811 58.68 -32.65 128.38
N ALA A 812 59.63 -32.53 127.44
CA ALA A 812 61.05 -32.72 127.72
C ALA A 812 61.57 -31.64 128.68
N GLU A 813 61.21 -30.38 128.48
CA GLU A 813 61.55 -29.25 129.36
C GLU A 813 60.90 -29.38 130.76
N ALA A 814 59.71 -29.99 130.85
CA ALA A 814 59.05 -30.29 132.13
C ALA A 814 59.74 -31.46 132.88
N ALA A 815 60.17 -32.49 132.14
CA ALA A 815 60.96 -33.58 132.70
C ALA A 815 62.33 -33.10 133.18
N GLU A 816 62.97 -32.19 132.43
CA GLU A 816 64.22 -31.54 132.82
C GLU A 816 64.05 -30.70 134.09
N ARG A 817 63.00 -29.87 134.19
CA ARG A 817 62.67 -29.14 135.43
C ARG A 817 62.46 -30.06 136.62
N THR A 818 61.82 -31.21 136.42
CA THR A 818 61.63 -32.24 137.46
C THR A 818 62.95 -32.88 137.87
N ALA A 819 63.85 -33.14 136.93
CA ALA A 819 65.19 -33.67 137.20
C ALA A 819 66.08 -32.65 137.94
N VAL A 820 66.00 -31.37 137.59
CA VAL A 820 66.72 -30.28 138.27
C VAL A 820 66.21 -30.08 139.71
N ALA A 821 64.89 -30.16 139.94
CA ALA A 821 64.31 -30.09 141.28
C ALA A 821 64.82 -31.24 142.18
N ARG A 822 64.83 -32.48 141.67
CA ARG A 822 65.37 -33.66 142.39
C ARG A 822 66.87 -33.57 142.66
N LYS A 823 67.62 -32.87 141.82
CA LYS A 823 69.06 -32.62 142.03
C LYS A 823 69.31 -31.58 143.13
N ASN A 824 68.45 -30.58 143.28
CA ASN A 824 68.61 -29.54 144.30
C ASN A 824 68.15 -29.99 145.70
N ASP A 825 67.34 -31.04 145.79
CA ASP A 825 66.91 -31.69 147.05
C ASP A 825 67.94 -32.70 147.62
N ALA A 826 69.02 -33.00 146.87
CA ALA A 826 70.12 -33.90 147.24
C ALA A 826 71.41 -33.11 147.52
#